data_AF-A0A6G0Z9U5-F1
#
_entry.id   AF-A0A6G0Z9U5-F1
#
_cell.length_a   1.000
_cell.length_b   1.000
_cell.length_c   1.000
_cell.angle_alpha   90.00
_cell.angle_beta   90.00
_cell.angle_gamma   90.00
#
_symmetry.space_group_name_H-M   'P 1'
#
loop_
_entity.id
_entity.type
_entity.pdbx_description
1 polymer ?
#
loop_
_entity_poly.entity_id
_entity_poly.type
_entity_poly.pdbx_seq_one_letter_code
_entity_poly.pdbx_strand_id
1 'polypeptide(L)'
;MKDYQVELKKIIEEKKHLVDQQFTNIVEYICENIVSYELLDLVLKYLEIYPQQISLIPKRLIIHLLSNTKKRELHPLVLFLVLRHNDIDYDLNLDDLPVEKWTYLMSAFYQRFPEILCDPVIVRNMKKKINTYKMLIDSPQWFNENKDIFMGLHLIEFDEDECYELFTKLKNDWSVFKITMTAVSFVDLVAAKCNKEHEFTQFLITTLFSLSHESDDIAWLSNQIVNNLKLLGPNCPIQISDWEAIIMKAVKYGLVEENPEYGFIKVLRKLVKKANIDKSIVSKSFELLAGHSQFSNIMLNRDAKQIQKEEVLRLIETLVKKEPSIMAPSHVPLFLCSYNASLSVVDQLLLRILFYYEKNSIPMSNYRPYLWGSFAISHYQVKNHLISKTLSSFPSTTEVLSYIPLKRLKETISCFPIDRILHVKNQKIIQYTTKDPSQMFDPSFFLPMISSLLATEAPLSIEKFNRSGCLSMILACLGSNDCSMRSAAYHVLTLMRSHLFCKRAENLFWDHFTYWVSLGIQDLYLKPPPQLSMIQALFLARMALAIANHEKGIETTCCKILLARPSARLQHIPELKKFLTSRSGIKDKALHSRWFFKILRDGTRSMSDWQILKNMDLFNLFLVIFKSGNQKDRCLILKIMEAAFRSHPATNGGTGPWALSLMVAISKYPNKLSTEEILLIFKCLQSLSGSSYISLSAVDFWIFLFLRYASNPDIILEGFNTLNNLVSKFKNISELFDDSNLKDILKQGMFANVISSDEGYACSSVLDYGINGIQIQEPNNYIFLPTLLKILKEKV
;
A
#
# COMPACT_ATOMS: atom_id res chain seq x y z
N MET A 1 41.04 3.71 -43.03
CA MET A 1 40.86 2.98 -41.75
C MET A 1 41.60 3.62 -40.58
N LYS A 2 42.94 3.65 -40.55
CA LYS A 2 43.71 4.23 -39.42
C LYS A 2 43.43 5.72 -39.23
N ASP A 3 43.26 6.48 -40.31
CA ASP A 3 42.98 7.92 -40.24
C ASP A 3 41.62 8.21 -39.57
N TYR A 4 40.56 7.48 -39.93
CA TYR A 4 39.25 7.59 -39.28
C TYR A 4 39.25 7.16 -37.80
N GLN A 5 40.06 6.17 -37.42
CA GLN A 5 40.19 5.78 -36.00
C GLN A 5 40.85 6.86 -35.16
N VAL A 6 41.91 7.49 -35.70
CA VAL A 6 42.63 8.59 -35.03
C VAL A 6 41.73 9.82 -34.93
N GLU A 7 40.98 10.12 -35.99
CA GLU A 7 40.04 11.24 -36.05
C GLU A 7 38.90 11.08 -35.04
N LEU A 8 38.21 9.93 -35.01
CA LEU A 8 37.15 9.65 -34.05
C LEU A 8 37.65 9.67 -32.59
N LYS A 9 38.82 9.09 -32.30
CA LYS A 9 39.39 9.13 -30.94
C LYS A 9 39.60 10.57 -30.46
N LYS A 10 40.24 11.39 -31.30
CA LYS A 10 40.51 12.80 -30.98
C LYS A 10 39.21 13.59 -30.76
N ILE A 11 38.20 13.35 -31.59
CA ILE A 11 36.91 14.05 -31.53
C ILE A 11 36.12 13.65 -30.27
N ILE A 12 36.15 12.37 -29.88
CA ILE A 12 35.53 11.87 -28.65
C ILE A 12 36.24 12.45 -27.41
N GLU A 13 37.57 12.48 -27.40
CA GLU A 13 38.38 13.05 -26.31
C GLU A 13 38.15 14.57 -26.16
N GLU A 14 38.03 15.29 -27.28
CA GLU A 14 37.78 16.73 -27.31
C GLU A 14 36.28 17.09 -27.15
N LYS A 15 35.37 16.11 -27.08
CA LYS A 15 33.90 16.28 -27.09
C LYS A 15 33.43 17.28 -28.16
N LYS A 16 33.89 17.08 -29.41
CA LYS A 16 33.50 17.90 -30.56
C LYS A 16 32.48 17.18 -31.45
N HIS A 17 31.59 17.94 -32.06
CA HIS A 17 30.62 17.42 -33.03
C HIS A 17 31.27 17.34 -34.42
N LEU A 18 31.17 16.18 -35.09
CA LEU A 18 31.56 16.01 -36.50
C LEU A 18 30.58 16.73 -37.41
N VAL A 19 31.06 17.35 -38.48
CA VAL A 19 30.17 17.87 -39.52
C VAL A 19 29.47 16.68 -40.19
N ASP A 20 28.16 16.79 -40.47
CA ASP A 20 27.33 15.68 -40.99
C ASP A 20 27.94 14.99 -42.22
N GLN A 21 28.57 15.76 -43.12
CA GLN A 21 29.27 15.22 -44.29
C GLN A 21 30.47 14.33 -43.91
N GLN A 22 31.23 14.69 -42.87
CA GLN A 22 32.36 13.91 -42.40
C GLN A 22 31.90 12.61 -41.75
N PHE A 23 30.85 12.68 -40.93
CA PHE A 23 30.25 11.50 -40.33
C PHE A 23 29.68 10.55 -41.41
N THR A 24 28.99 11.09 -42.41
CA THR A 24 28.48 10.32 -43.55
C THR A 24 29.61 9.60 -44.30
N ASN A 25 30.74 10.27 -44.54
CA ASN A 25 31.90 9.64 -45.19
C ASN A 25 32.47 8.46 -44.37
N ILE A 26 32.49 8.56 -43.04
CA ILE A 26 32.93 7.46 -42.16
C ILE A 26 31.95 6.29 -42.26
N VAL A 27 30.65 6.57 -42.26
CA VAL A 27 29.60 5.55 -42.36
C VAL A 27 29.61 4.84 -43.71
N GLU A 28 29.77 5.59 -44.81
CA GLU A 28 29.94 5.06 -46.16
C GLU A 28 31.18 4.17 -46.27
N TYR A 29 32.30 4.61 -45.71
CA TYR A 29 33.51 3.80 -45.65
C TYR A 29 33.29 2.46 -44.94
N ILE A 30 32.51 2.44 -43.85
CA ILE A 30 32.16 1.21 -43.15
C ILE A 30 31.23 0.34 -44.00
N CYS A 31 30.29 0.92 -44.75
CA CYS A 31 29.40 0.16 -45.64
C CYS A 31 30.13 -0.56 -46.78
N GLU A 32 31.24 0.02 -47.26
CA GLU A 32 31.99 -0.52 -48.41
C GLU A 32 33.11 -1.47 -48.00
N ASN A 33 33.51 -1.49 -46.71
CA ASN A 33 34.70 -2.21 -46.25
C ASN A 33 34.43 -3.09 -45.03
N ILE A 34 35.19 -4.18 -44.89
CA ILE A 34 35.24 -4.94 -43.62
C ILE A 34 36.17 -4.18 -42.67
N VAL A 35 35.60 -3.65 -41.58
CA VAL A 35 36.31 -2.81 -40.61
C VAL A 35 36.60 -3.53 -39.30
N SER A 36 37.49 -2.97 -38.47
CA SER A 36 37.86 -3.51 -37.17
C SER A 36 36.80 -3.18 -36.11
N TYR A 37 36.67 -4.06 -35.11
CA TYR A 37 35.82 -3.81 -33.94
C TYR A 37 36.17 -2.49 -33.24
N GLU A 38 37.46 -2.13 -33.19
CA GLU A 38 37.90 -0.87 -32.59
C GLU A 38 37.32 0.37 -33.30
N LEU A 39 37.17 0.35 -34.63
CA LEU A 39 36.50 1.45 -35.35
C LEU A 39 35.00 1.48 -35.05
N LEU A 40 34.35 0.31 -34.98
CA LEU A 40 32.92 0.20 -34.67
C LEU A 40 32.60 0.63 -33.23
N ASP A 41 33.47 0.33 -32.27
CA ASP A 41 33.36 0.77 -30.86
C ASP A 41 33.52 2.28 -30.73
N LEU A 42 34.40 2.89 -31.53
CA LEU A 42 34.54 4.36 -31.57
C LEU A 42 33.31 5.03 -32.17
N VAL A 43 32.73 4.46 -33.22
CA VAL A 43 31.47 4.95 -33.80
C VAL A 43 30.32 4.83 -32.79
N LEU A 44 30.24 3.72 -32.05
CA LEU A 44 29.24 3.57 -30.98
C LEU A 44 29.41 4.64 -29.89
N LYS A 45 30.61 4.79 -29.33
CA LYS A 45 30.89 5.81 -28.30
C LYS A 45 30.59 7.23 -28.79
N TYR A 46 30.89 7.51 -30.06
CA TYR A 46 30.58 8.79 -30.65
C TYR A 46 29.05 9.02 -30.76
N LEU A 47 28.30 8.02 -31.22
CA LEU A 47 26.84 8.09 -31.34
C LEU A 47 26.12 8.12 -29.98
N GLU A 48 26.71 7.56 -28.92
CA GLU A 48 26.21 7.72 -27.55
C GLU A 48 26.30 9.17 -27.07
N ILE A 49 27.31 9.93 -27.52
CA ILE A 49 27.46 11.36 -27.20
C ILE A 49 26.61 12.23 -28.13
N TYR A 50 26.49 11.86 -29.40
CA TYR A 50 25.80 12.65 -30.45
C TYR A 50 24.71 11.84 -31.16
N PRO A 51 23.59 11.51 -30.48
CA PRO A 51 22.54 10.66 -31.05
C PRO A 51 21.76 11.33 -32.20
N GLN A 52 21.89 12.64 -32.39
CA GLN A 52 21.22 13.37 -33.49
C GLN A 52 21.67 12.90 -34.88
N GLN A 53 22.90 12.40 -35.01
CA GLN A 53 23.48 11.95 -36.29
C GLN A 53 23.07 10.52 -36.69
N ILE A 54 22.27 9.84 -35.86
CA ILE A 54 21.74 8.50 -36.18
C ILE A 54 20.90 8.53 -37.46
N SER A 55 20.17 9.63 -37.73
CA SER A 55 19.36 9.78 -38.95
C SER A 55 20.16 9.78 -40.26
N LEU A 56 21.48 10.00 -40.19
CA LEU A 56 22.38 10.02 -41.35
C LEU A 56 22.88 8.62 -41.73
N ILE A 57 22.51 7.60 -40.96
CA ILE A 57 23.01 6.24 -41.15
C ILE A 57 22.14 5.52 -42.19
N PRO A 58 22.71 5.01 -43.29
CA PRO A 58 21.91 4.33 -44.30
C PRO A 58 21.55 2.91 -43.86
N LYS A 59 20.37 2.43 -44.27
CA LYS A 59 19.87 1.07 -43.94
C LYS A 59 20.87 -0.04 -44.30
N ARG A 60 21.62 0.14 -45.40
CA ARG A 60 22.66 -0.80 -45.87
C ARG A 60 23.78 -1.04 -44.87
N LEU A 61 24.07 -0.09 -43.97
CA LEU A 61 25.09 -0.28 -42.93
C LEU A 61 24.69 -1.44 -42.01
N ILE A 62 23.44 -1.49 -41.59
CA ILE A 62 22.93 -2.53 -40.69
C ILE A 62 23.00 -3.90 -41.38
N ILE A 63 22.60 -3.97 -42.66
CA ILE A 63 22.71 -5.19 -43.48
C ILE A 63 24.17 -5.65 -43.59
N HIS A 64 25.09 -4.72 -43.86
CA HIS A 64 26.52 -4.99 -43.97
C HIS A 64 27.13 -5.49 -42.65
N LEU A 65 26.74 -4.87 -41.52
CA LEU A 65 27.20 -5.27 -40.19
C LEU A 65 26.64 -6.64 -39.80
N LEU A 66 25.38 -6.94 -40.12
CA LEU A 66 24.78 -8.26 -39.89
C LEU A 66 25.52 -9.34 -40.71
N SER A 67 25.77 -9.07 -41.99
CA SER A 67 26.39 -10.02 -42.93
C SER A 67 27.87 -10.30 -42.64
N ASN A 68 28.61 -9.34 -42.06
CA ASN A 68 30.05 -9.45 -41.83
C ASN A 68 30.46 -9.86 -40.39
N THR A 69 29.51 -10.18 -39.52
CA THR A 69 29.83 -10.63 -38.15
C THR A 69 30.22 -12.11 -38.09
N LYS A 70 31.52 -12.42 -38.24
CA LYS A 70 32.05 -13.80 -38.12
C LYS A 70 32.05 -14.38 -36.69
N LYS A 71 31.89 -13.55 -35.64
CA LYS A 71 31.85 -13.99 -34.22
C LYS A 71 30.46 -14.47 -33.81
N ARG A 72 30.35 -15.22 -32.69
CA ARG A 72 29.07 -15.69 -32.14
C ARG A 72 28.13 -14.56 -31.66
N GLU A 73 28.66 -13.39 -31.29
CA GLU A 73 27.90 -12.26 -30.76
C GLU A 73 27.72 -11.14 -31.80
N LEU A 74 26.59 -10.42 -31.73
CA LEU A 74 26.34 -9.20 -32.50
C LEU A 74 27.17 -8.04 -31.93
N HIS A 75 27.66 -7.15 -32.79
CA HIS A 75 28.33 -5.93 -32.31
C HIS A 75 27.33 -5.03 -31.58
N PRO A 76 27.65 -4.44 -30.40
CA PRO A 76 26.73 -3.57 -29.66
C PRO A 76 26.18 -2.40 -30.48
N LEU A 77 26.99 -1.86 -31.40
CA LEU A 77 26.56 -0.88 -32.41
C LEU A 77 25.30 -1.30 -33.18
N VAL A 78 25.17 -2.58 -33.57
CA VAL A 78 23.99 -3.05 -34.31
C VAL A 78 22.74 -2.94 -33.46
N LEU A 79 22.81 -3.36 -32.19
CA LEU A 79 21.68 -3.24 -31.25
C LEU A 79 21.34 -1.78 -30.97
N PHE A 80 22.36 -0.94 -30.78
CA PHE A 80 22.20 0.50 -30.57
C PHE A 80 21.47 1.17 -31.74
N LEU A 81 21.85 0.85 -32.98
CA LEU A 81 21.21 1.37 -34.18
C LEU A 81 19.77 0.88 -34.31
N VAL A 82 19.51 -0.41 -34.07
CA VAL A 82 18.15 -0.99 -34.16
C VAL A 82 17.19 -0.37 -33.16
N LEU A 83 17.66 -0.04 -31.95
CA LEU A 83 16.85 0.62 -30.92
C LEU A 83 16.53 2.09 -31.20
N ARG A 84 17.41 2.80 -31.94
CA ARG A 84 17.37 4.28 -32.03
C ARG A 84 17.09 4.83 -33.44
N HIS A 85 17.26 4.01 -34.48
CA HIS A 85 17.16 4.47 -35.86
C HIS A 85 15.73 4.33 -36.40
N ASN A 86 15.14 5.45 -36.85
CA ASN A 86 13.71 5.49 -37.19
C ASN A 86 13.35 4.79 -38.53
N ASP A 87 14.26 4.71 -39.49
CA ASP A 87 13.94 4.19 -40.84
C ASP A 87 14.25 2.70 -41.06
N ILE A 88 14.48 1.90 -40.02
CA ILE A 88 14.69 0.46 -40.23
C ILE A 88 13.33 -0.20 -40.52
N ASP A 89 13.10 -0.56 -41.78
CA ASP A 89 11.93 -1.33 -42.24
C ASP A 89 12.14 -2.85 -42.03
N TYR A 90 11.03 -3.58 -41.93
CA TYR A 90 10.96 -5.02 -41.62
C TYR A 90 11.42 -5.97 -42.74
N ASP A 91 11.79 -5.44 -43.91
CA ASP A 91 12.17 -6.19 -45.12
C ASP A 91 13.63 -6.70 -45.12
N LEU A 92 14.22 -6.88 -43.94
CA LEU A 92 15.55 -7.46 -43.81
C LEU A 92 15.46 -8.97 -44.05
N ASN A 93 16.15 -9.49 -45.07
CA ASN A 93 16.33 -10.92 -45.24
C ASN A 93 17.28 -11.46 -44.15
N LEU A 94 16.71 -12.11 -43.13
CA LEU A 94 17.42 -12.59 -41.95
C LEU A 94 17.55 -14.13 -41.91
N ASP A 95 17.35 -14.80 -43.05
CA ASP A 95 17.26 -16.26 -43.11
C ASP A 95 18.60 -16.95 -42.77
N ASP A 96 19.74 -16.34 -43.07
CA ASP A 96 21.07 -16.93 -42.85
C ASP A 96 21.68 -16.67 -41.46
N LEU A 97 21.01 -15.88 -40.61
CA LEU A 97 21.52 -15.58 -39.25
C LEU A 97 21.33 -16.76 -38.28
N PRO A 98 22.36 -17.07 -37.44
CA PRO A 98 22.23 -18.00 -36.32
C PRO A 98 21.09 -17.62 -35.37
N VAL A 99 20.43 -18.61 -34.78
CA VAL A 99 19.23 -18.43 -33.95
C VAL A 99 19.48 -17.44 -32.80
N GLU A 100 20.63 -17.52 -32.12
CA GLU A 100 20.91 -16.62 -30.99
C GLU A 100 20.94 -15.15 -31.44
N LYS A 101 21.74 -14.83 -32.46
CA LYS A 101 21.85 -13.47 -33.01
C LYS A 101 20.52 -12.96 -33.54
N TRP A 102 19.80 -13.83 -34.22
CA TRP A 102 18.49 -13.53 -34.78
C TRP A 102 17.52 -13.14 -33.65
N THR A 103 17.49 -13.86 -32.53
CA THR A 103 16.63 -13.54 -31.38
C THR A 103 17.03 -12.27 -30.62
N TYR A 104 18.33 -12.00 -30.44
CA TYR A 104 18.78 -10.73 -29.85
C TYR A 104 18.46 -9.51 -30.72
N LEU A 105 18.53 -9.68 -32.05
CA LEU A 105 18.11 -8.63 -32.97
C LEU A 105 16.59 -8.37 -32.84
N MET A 106 15.80 -9.44 -32.73
CA MET A 106 14.35 -9.34 -32.55
C MET A 106 13.94 -8.77 -31.19
N SER A 107 14.73 -8.95 -30.12
CA SER A 107 14.43 -8.32 -28.83
C SER A 107 14.54 -6.80 -28.91
N ALA A 108 15.57 -6.31 -29.58
CA ALA A 108 15.75 -4.89 -29.83
C ALA A 108 14.61 -4.30 -30.68
N PHE A 109 14.17 -5.03 -31.70
CA PHE A 109 13.00 -4.68 -32.50
C PHE A 109 11.70 -4.66 -31.69
N TYR A 110 11.45 -5.70 -30.88
CA TYR A 110 10.26 -5.81 -30.03
C TYR A 110 10.16 -4.67 -29.01
N GLN A 111 11.30 -4.26 -28.42
CA GLN A 111 11.36 -3.10 -27.52
C GLN A 111 10.96 -1.78 -28.20
N ARG A 112 11.14 -1.69 -29.52
CA ARG A 112 10.76 -0.52 -30.33
C ARG A 112 9.29 -0.59 -30.77
N PHE A 113 8.78 -1.78 -31.12
CA PHE A 113 7.41 -1.94 -31.60
C PHE A 113 6.82 -3.34 -31.26
N PRO A 114 5.79 -3.44 -30.40
CA PRO A 114 5.20 -4.73 -30.03
C PRO A 114 4.46 -5.47 -31.16
N GLU A 115 3.99 -4.74 -32.19
CA GLU A 115 3.16 -5.31 -33.28
C GLU A 115 3.98 -6.13 -34.30
N ILE A 116 5.31 -6.21 -34.14
CA ILE A 116 6.20 -6.99 -35.03
C ILE A 116 5.86 -8.48 -35.02
N LEU A 117 5.34 -8.98 -33.90
CA LEU A 117 4.89 -10.35 -33.79
C LEU A 117 3.60 -10.63 -34.59
N CYS A 118 2.96 -9.62 -35.19
CA CYS A 118 1.85 -9.79 -36.12
C CYS A 118 2.31 -10.03 -37.57
N ASP A 119 3.61 -9.92 -37.87
CA ASP A 119 4.14 -10.20 -39.21
C ASP A 119 4.28 -11.72 -39.45
N PRO A 120 3.47 -12.31 -40.35
CA PRO A 120 3.43 -13.76 -40.56
C PRO A 120 4.75 -14.33 -41.13
N VAL A 121 5.60 -13.51 -41.75
CA VAL A 121 6.90 -13.93 -42.29
C VAL A 121 7.91 -14.07 -41.15
N ILE A 122 8.01 -13.05 -40.30
CA ILE A 122 8.92 -13.04 -39.14
C ILE A 122 8.57 -14.20 -38.20
N VAL A 123 7.30 -14.38 -37.92
CA VAL A 123 6.79 -15.40 -37.02
C VAL A 123 7.01 -16.82 -37.57
N ARG A 124 6.76 -17.06 -38.86
CA ARG A 124 7.09 -18.34 -39.52
C ARG A 124 8.58 -18.66 -39.45
N ASN A 125 9.43 -17.65 -39.64
CA ASN A 125 10.87 -17.79 -39.54
C ASN A 125 11.33 -18.07 -38.10
N MET A 126 10.68 -17.47 -37.09
CA MET A 126 10.87 -17.81 -35.67
C MET A 126 10.62 -19.30 -35.44
N LYS A 127 9.45 -19.81 -35.85
CA LYS A 127 9.04 -21.20 -35.59
C LYS A 127 9.96 -22.23 -36.24
N LYS A 128 10.46 -21.96 -37.45
CA LYS A 128 11.40 -22.86 -38.14
C LYS A 128 12.78 -22.92 -37.45
N LYS A 129 13.23 -21.81 -36.88
CA LYS A 129 14.57 -21.69 -36.27
C LYS A 129 14.60 -22.13 -34.81
N ILE A 130 13.50 -21.96 -34.09
CA ILE A 130 13.41 -22.21 -32.64
C ILE A 130 12.89 -23.62 -32.37
N ASN A 131 13.73 -24.46 -31.77
CA ASN A 131 13.28 -25.73 -31.19
C ASN A 131 12.89 -25.50 -29.72
N THR A 132 11.63 -25.15 -29.50
CA THR A 132 11.07 -24.79 -28.19
C THR A 132 11.32 -25.86 -27.13
N TYR A 133 11.12 -27.14 -27.45
CA TYR A 133 11.34 -28.24 -26.51
C TYR A 133 12.81 -28.29 -26.06
N LYS A 134 13.76 -28.25 -26.99
CA LYS A 134 15.19 -28.26 -26.66
C LYS A 134 15.59 -27.06 -25.81
N MET A 135 15.03 -25.88 -26.08
CA MET A 135 15.32 -24.67 -25.32
C MET A 135 14.77 -24.70 -23.90
N LEU A 136 13.62 -25.33 -23.68
CA LEU A 136 13.04 -25.52 -22.35
C LEU A 136 13.88 -26.50 -21.50
N ILE A 137 14.51 -27.50 -22.13
CA ILE A 137 15.41 -28.44 -21.45
C ILE A 137 16.80 -27.83 -21.21
N ASP A 138 17.42 -27.27 -22.25
CA ASP A 138 18.79 -26.77 -22.18
C ASP A 138 18.88 -25.42 -21.43
N SER A 139 17.79 -24.63 -21.44
CA SER A 139 17.66 -23.27 -20.89
C SER A 139 18.91 -22.41 -21.15
N PRO A 140 19.25 -22.12 -22.43
CA PRO A 140 20.41 -21.29 -22.74
C PRO A 140 20.24 -19.86 -22.22
N GLN A 141 21.34 -19.18 -21.91
CA GLN A 141 21.31 -17.83 -21.30
C GLN A 141 20.47 -16.83 -22.11
N TRP A 142 20.63 -16.82 -23.43
CA TRP A 142 19.88 -15.95 -24.33
C TRP A 142 18.36 -16.22 -24.33
N PHE A 143 17.91 -17.44 -24.02
CA PHE A 143 16.48 -17.73 -23.88
C PHE A 143 15.92 -16.99 -22.66
N ASN A 144 16.65 -17.03 -21.53
CA ASN A 144 16.21 -16.36 -20.30
C ASN A 144 16.20 -14.84 -20.43
N GLU A 145 17.18 -14.26 -21.14
CA GLU A 145 17.28 -12.81 -21.37
C GLU A 145 16.19 -12.25 -22.30
N ASN A 146 15.62 -13.09 -23.17
CA ASN A 146 14.66 -12.66 -24.20
C ASN A 146 13.23 -13.16 -23.94
N LYS A 147 12.82 -13.25 -22.67
CA LYS A 147 11.52 -13.78 -22.22
C LYS A 147 10.32 -13.25 -23.00
N ASP A 148 10.23 -11.94 -23.20
CA ASP A 148 9.02 -11.30 -23.76
C ASP A 148 8.71 -11.75 -25.19
N ILE A 149 9.75 -12.03 -25.99
CA ILE A 149 9.59 -12.56 -27.35
C ILE A 149 8.89 -13.91 -27.31
N PHE A 150 9.34 -14.81 -26.42
CA PHE A 150 8.78 -16.15 -26.32
C PHE A 150 7.34 -16.14 -25.81
N MET A 151 7.03 -15.27 -24.86
CA MET A 151 5.66 -15.08 -24.38
C MET A 151 4.75 -14.55 -25.50
N GLY A 152 5.24 -13.60 -26.30
CA GLY A 152 4.53 -13.09 -27.46
C GLY A 152 4.33 -14.13 -28.57
N LEU A 153 5.36 -14.93 -28.87
CA LEU A 153 5.29 -16.04 -29.82
C LEU A 153 4.23 -17.08 -29.43
N HIS A 154 4.17 -17.42 -28.14
CA HIS A 154 3.15 -18.33 -27.64
C HIS A 154 1.74 -17.84 -27.98
N LEU A 155 1.45 -16.55 -27.75
CA LEU A 155 0.12 -15.98 -27.95
C LEU A 155 -0.36 -16.10 -29.40
N ILE A 156 0.55 -15.94 -30.37
CA ILE A 156 0.20 -15.78 -31.79
C ILE A 156 0.23 -17.09 -32.58
N GLU A 157 1.16 -18.01 -32.31
CA GLU A 157 1.42 -19.16 -33.19
C GLU A 157 0.95 -20.51 -32.68
N PHE A 158 1.03 -20.74 -31.37
CA PHE A 158 0.78 -22.08 -30.85
C PHE A 158 -0.73 -22.31 -30.72
N ASP A 159 -1.26 -23.22 -31.52
CA ASP A 159 -2.62 -23.73 -31.36
C ASP A 159 -2.71 -24.72 -30.19
N GLU A 160 -3.93 -25.19 -29.90
CA GLU A 160 -4.19 -26.08 -28.78
C GLU A 160 -3.52 -27.46 -28.94
N ASP A 161 -3.47 -27.99 -30.18
CA ASP A 161 -2.91 -29.32 -30.49
C ASP A 161 -1.37 -29.32 -30.38
N GLU A 162 -0.72 -28.28 -30.92
CA GLU A 162 0.73 -28.09 -30.80
C GLU A 162 1.15 -27.89 -29.33
N CYS A 163 0.35 -27.13 -28.56
CA CYS A 163 0.56 -26.98 -27.12
C CYS A 163 0.43 -28.33 -26.39
N TYR A 164 -0.57 -29.14 -26.75
CA TYR A 164 -0.79 -30.44 -26.15
C TYR A 164 0.36 -31.41 -26.45
N GLU A 165 0.85 -31.46 -27.69
CA GLU A 165 1.99 -32.30 -28.07
C GLU A 165 3.27 -31.88 -27.34
N LEU A 166 3.56 -30.57 -27.30
CA LEU A 166 4.72 -30.03 -26.58
C LEU A 166 4.64 -30.35 -25.09
N PHE A 167 3.48 -30.13 -24.46
CA PHE A 167 3.27 -30.42 -23.05
C PHE A 167 3.45 -31.91 -22.74
N THR A 168 2.92 -32.79 -23.61
CA THR A 168 3.04 -34.24 -23.44
C THR A 168 4.48 -34.72 -23.56
N LYS A 169 5.25 -34.19 -24.52
CA LYS A 169 6.69 -34.46 -24.65
C LYS A 169 7.44 -34.02 -23.41
N LEU A 170 7.23 -32.79 -22.97
CA LEU A 170 7.87 -32.25 -21.78
C LEU A 170 7.52 -33.05 -20.52
N LYS A 171 6.26 -33.51 -20.40
CA LYS A 171 5.80 -34.34 -19.28
C LYS A 171 6.57 -35.64 -19.10
N ASN A 172 6.98 -36.28 -20.20
CA ASN A 172 7.79 -37.49 -20.13
C ASN A 172 9.21 -37.21 -19.63
N ASP A 173 9.70 -35.98 -19.78
CA ASP A 173 11.07 -35.58 -19.50
C ASP A 173 11.20 -34.54 -18.37
N TRP A 174 10.22 -34.49 -17.45
CA TRP A 174 10.23 -33.56 -16.31
C TRP A 174 11.50 -33.59 -15.46
N SER A 175 12.19 -34.74 -15.39
CA SER A 175 13.44 -34.87 -14.66
C SER A 175 14.60 -34.06 -15.25
N VAL A 176 14.55 -33.74 -16.55
CA VAL A 176 15.61 -33.01 -17.27
C VAL A 176 15.24 -31.53 -17.46
N PHE A 177 14.02 -31.14 -17.11
CA PHE A 177 13.52 -29.77 -17.25
C PHE A 177 14.22 -28.81 -16.29
N LYS A 178 14.85 -27.75 -16.84
CA LYS A 178 15.47 -26.69 -16.05
C LYS A 178 14.44 -25.64 -15.63
N ILE A 179 14.39 -25.36 -14.33
CA ILE A 179 13.42 -24.44 -13.74
C ILE A 179 13.96 -23.01 -13.80
N THR A 180 13.66 -22.29 -14.88
CA THR A 180 13.96 -20.86 -15.01
C THR A 180 12.70 -20.02 -15.21
N MET A 181 12.80 -18.69 -15.12
CA MET A 181 11.63 -17.80 -15.12
C MET A 181 10.87 -17.96 -16.40
N THR A 182 11.65 -17.95 -17.47
CA THR A 182 11.22 -17.92 -18.84
C THR A 182 10.66 -19.28 -19.19
N ALA A 183 11.35 -20.37 -18.82
CA ALA A 183 10.84 -21.73 -19.03
C ALA A 183 9.51 -21.95 -18.31
N VAL A 184 9.42 -21.64 -17.01
CA VAL A 184 8.18 -21.80 -16.23
C VAL A 184 7.05 -20.92 -16.78
N SER A 185 7.31 -19.64 -17.04
CA SER A 185 6.28 -18.72 -17.56
C SER A 185 5.77 -19.15 -18.94
N PHE A 186 6.65 -19.66 -19.79
CA PHE A 186 6.26 -20.15 -21.12
C PHE A 186 5.41 -21.42 -21.01
N VAL A 187 5.82 -22.39 -20.18
CA VAL A 187 5.06 -23.62 -19.98
C VAL A 187 3.73 -23.37 -19.26
N ASP A 188 3.64 -22.36 -18.38
CA ASP A 188 2.36 -21.92 -17.79
C ASP A 188 1.36 -21.49 -18.88
N LEU A 189 1.82 -20.74 -19.88
CA LEU A 189 0.98 -20.35 -21.01
C LEU A 189 0.58 -21.55 -21.88
N VAL A 190 1.53 -22.45 -22.18
CA VAL A 190 1.27 -23.69 -22.91
C VAL A 190 0.20 -24.52 -22.19
N ALA A 191 0.34 -24.68 -20.87
CA ALA A 191 -0.61 -25.41 -20.04
C ALA A 191 -1.99 -24.73 -20.01
N ALA A 192 -2.06 -23.40 -20.01
CA ALA A 192 -3.32 -22.67 -20.07
C ALA A 192 -4.06 -22.85 -21.41
N LYS A 193 -3.33 -22.89 -22.53
CA LYS A 193 -3.95 -23.13 -23.85
C LYS A 193 -4.49 -24.55 -24.01
N CYS A 194 -3.82 -25.56 -23.45
CA CYS A 194 -4.25 -26.96 -23.57
C CYS A 194 -5.00 -27.52 -22.34
N ASN A 195 -5.49 -26.65 -21.44
CA ASN A 195 -6.24 -27.02 -20.23
C ASN A 195 -5.50 -28.00 -19.29
N LYS A 196 -4.18 -27.86 -19.18
CA LYS A 196 -3.27 -28.70 -18.37
C LYS A 196 -2.64 -27.97 -17.18
N GLU A 197 -3.20 -26.84 -16.75
CA GLU A 197 -2.64 -26.01 -15.67
C GLU A 197 -2.54 -26.76 -14.35
N HIS A 198 -3.46 -27.68 -14.08
CA HIS A 198 -3.46 -28.53 -12.89
C HIS A 198 -2.23 -29.43 -12.83
N GLU A 199 -1.91 -30.10 -13.95
CA GLU A 199 -0.78 -31.03 -14.03
C GLU A 199 0.55 -30.28 -13.90
N PHE A 200 0.66 -29.11 -14.53
CA PHE A 200 1.86 -28.29 -14.44
C PHE A 200 2.03 -27.69 -13.03
N THR A 201 0.96 -27.19 -12.43
CA THR A 201 1.00 -26.68 -11.05
C THR A 201 1.42 -27.78 -10.06
N GLN A 202 0.95 -29.02 -10.27
CA GLN A 202 1.38 -30.17 -9.47
C GLN A 202 2.87 -30.44 -9.61
N PHE A 203 3.41 -30.43 -10.83
CA PHE A 203 4.85 -30.53 -11.08
C PHE A 203 5.63 -29.42 -10.36
N LEU A 204 5.24 -28.16 -10.51
CA LEU A 204 5.92 -27.04 -9.85
C LEU A 204 5.91 -27.16 -8.32
N ILE A 205 4.82 -27.64 -7.73
CA ILE A 205 4.74 -27.92 -6.28
C ILE A 205 5.74 -29.00 -5.89
N THR A 206 5.75 -30.16 -6.57
CA THR A 206 6.69 -31.24 -6.25
C THR A 206 8.14 -30.77 -6.38
N THR A 207 8.42 -29.95 -7.38
CA THR A 207 9.72 -29.38 -7.65
C THR A 207 10.15 -28.37 -6.59
N LEU A 208 9.28 -27.46 -6.18
CA LEU A 208 9.56 -26.54 -5.06
C LEU A 208 9.93 -27.33 -3.80
N PHE A 209 9.17 -28.38 -3.49
CA PHE A 209 9.42 -29.23 -2.32
C PHE A 209 10.56 -30.23 -2.52
N SER A 210 11.22 -30.31 -3.69
CA SER A 210 12.49 -31.03 -3.86
C SER A 210 13.72 -30.12 -3.74
N LEU A 211 13.59 -28.81 -3.97
CA LEU A 211 14.71 -27.83 -3.90
C LEU A 211 15.40 -27.77 -2.52
N SER A 212 16.67 -27.38 -2.50
CA SER A 212 17.38 -27.04 -1.26
C SER A 212 16.74 -25.82 -0.60
N HIS A 213 16.80 -25.73 0.72
CA HIS A 213 16.14 -24.68 1.50
C HIS A 213 16.81 -23.30 1.39
N GLU A 214 18.04 -23.25 0.87
CA GLU A 214 18.86 -22.04 0.69
C GLU A 214 18.78 -21.48 -0.75
N SER A 215 17.95 -22.06 -1.63
CA SER A 215 17.86 -21.62 -3.03
C SER A 215 17.16 -20.26 -3.15
N ASP A 216 17.78 -19.34 -3.89
CA ASP A 216 17.20 -18.03 -4.24
C ASP A 216 15.91 -18.17 -5.08
N ASP A 217 15.71 -19.32 -5.73
CA ASP A 217 14.54 -19.64 -6.56
C ASP A 217 13.28 -19.98 -5.73
N ILE A 218 13.34 -19.99 -4.41
CA ILE A 218 12.16 -20.28 -3.58
C ILE A 218 11.14 -19.13 -3.68
N ALA A 219 11.60 -17.87 -3.61
CA ALA A 219 10.71 -16.72 -3.55
C ALA A 219 9.85 -16.59 -4.80
N TRP A 220 10.48 -16.54 -5.98
CA TRP A 220 9.74 -16.36 -7.23
C TRP A 220 8.85 -17.58 -7.58
N LEU A 221 9.31 -18.81 -7.32
CA LEU A 221 8.62 -20.04 -7.70
C LEU A 221 7.40 -20.20 -6.82
N SER A 222 7.54 -19.91 -5.52
CA SER A 222 6.41 -19.85 -4.60
C SER A 222 5.37 -18.81 -5.05
N ASN A 223 5.81 -17.64 -5.53
CA ASN A 223 4.91 -16.61 -6.05
C ASN A 223 4.20 -17.04 -7.34
N GLN A 224 4.88 -17.72 -8.26
CA GLN A 224 4.25 -18.28 -9.47
C GLN A 224 3.23 -19.37 -9.13
N ILE A 225 3.60 -20.35 -8.29
CA ILE A 225 2.68 -21.40 -7.83
C ILE A 225 1.44 -20.80 -7.16
N VAL A 226 1.63 -19.79 -6.31
CA VAL A 226 0.53 -19.08 -5.64
C VAL A 226 -0.37 -18.37 -6.64
N ASN A 227 0.17 -17.83 -7.74
CA ASN A 227 -0.63 -17.21 -8.81
C ASN A 227 -1.41 -18.26 -9.60
N ASN A 228 -0.78 -19.36 -9.99
CA ASN A 228 -1.45 -20.47 -10.68
C ASN A 228 -2.61 -21.02 -9.84
N LEU A 229 -2.37 -21.30 -8.55
CA LEU A 229 -3.42 -21.75 -7.62
C LEU A 229 -4.57 -20.74 -7.43
N LYS A 230 -4.37 -19.44 -7.69
CA LYS A 230 -5.47 -18.46 -7.64
C LYS A 230 -6.39 -18.60 -8.85
N LEU A 231 -5.83 -18.87 -10.03
CA LEU A 231 -6.55 -19.01 -11.31
C LEU A 231 -7.42 -20.27 -11.30
N LEU A 232 -6.95 -21.34 -10.66
CA LEU A 232 -7.72 -22.59 -10.55
C LEU A 232 -9.01 -22.41 -9.72
N GLY A 233 -10.04 -23.20 -10.02
CA GLY A 233 -11.32 -23.23 -9.30
C GLY A 233 -11.21 -23.65 -7.81
N PRO A 234 -12.30 -23.66 -7.04
CA PRO A 234 -12.33 -24.31 -5.73
C PRO A 234 -12.36 -25.85 -5.87
N ASN A 235 -11.75 -26.57 -4.91
CA ASN A 235 -11.72 -28.05 -4.83
C ASN A 235 -11.06 -28.72 -6.05
N CYS A 236 -9.89 -28.24 -6.45
CA CYS A 236 -9.13 -28.80 -7.56
C CYS A 236 -8.64 -30.23 -7.25
N PRO A 237 -8.69 -31.14 -8.23
CA PRO A 237 -8.17 -32.51 -8.12
C PRO A 237 -6.64 -32.53 -8.28
N ILE A 238 -5.92 -31.80 -7.43
CA ILE A 238 -4.45 -31.84 -7.40
C ILE A 238 -4.04 -33.12 -6.66
N GLN A 239 -3.45 -34.07 -7.37
CA GLN A 239 -3.04 -35.36 -6.80
C GLN A 239 -1.59 -35.30 -6.31
N ILE A 240 -1.39 -35.07 -5.02
CA ILE A 240 -0.05 -35.13 -4.43
C ILE A 240 0.14 -36.53 -3.83
N SER A 241 1.19 -37.22 -4.28
CA SER A 241 1.52 -38.58 -3.85
C SER A 241 2.01 -38.65 -2.39
N ASP A 242 2.77 -37.64 -1.94
CA ASP A 242 3.33 -37.59 -0.58
C ASP A 242 3.03 -36.25 0.10
N TRP A 243 1.83 -36.14 0.68
CA TRP A 243 1.43 -34.97 1.46
C TRP A 243 2.28 -34.79 2.73
N GLU A 244 2.73 -35.88 3.34
CA GLU A 244 3.45 -35.85 4.61
C GLU A 244 4.84 -35.22 4.44
N ALA A 245 5.58 -35.61 3.40
CA ALA A 245 6.86 -35.00 3.08
C ALA A 245 6.74 -33.49 2.80
N ILE A 246 5.70 -33.08 2.06
CA ILE A 246 5.44 -31.66 1.78
C ILE A 246 5.15 -30.89 3.06
N ILE A 247 4.28 -31.40 3.92
CA ILE A 247 3.94 -30.75 5.19
C ILE A 247 5.19 -30.65 6.08
N MET A 248 5.93 -31.74 6.25
CA MET A 248 7.14 -31.75 7.08
C MET A 248 8.17 -30.75 6.58
N LYS A 249 8.41 -30.70 5.26
CA LYS A 249 9.37 -29.75 4.67
C LYS A 249 8.87 -28.31 4.79
N ALA A 250 7.58 -28.07 4.56
CA ALA A 250 6.97 -26.74 4.70
C ALA A 250 7.07 -26.22 6.13
N VAL A 251 6.81 -27.06 7.13
CA VAL A 251 6.90 -26.68 8.55
C VAL A 251 8.37 -26.51 8.97
N LYS A 252 9.25 -27.46 8.62
CA LYS A 252 10.67 -27.44 9.02
C LYS A 252 11.42 -26.24 8.47
N TYR A 253 11.27 -25.92 7.18
CA TYR A 253 12.02 -24.85 6.53
C TYR A 253 11.22 -23.58 6.31
N GLY A 254 9.89 -23.67 6.25
CA GLY A 254 9.02 -22.50 6.07
C GLY A 254 8.78 -21.69 7.35
N LEU A 255 9.18 -22.21 8.51
CA LEU A 255 9.14 -21.51 9.80
C LEU A 255 10.50 -20.91 10.20
N VAL A 256 11.53 -20.99 9.36
CA VAL A 256 12.86 -20.42 9.64
C VAL A 256 12.96 -19.00 9.06
N GLU A 257 13.69 -18.10 9.73
CA GLU A 257 13.84 -16.69 9.29
C GLU A 257 14.58 -16.52 7.96
N GLU A 258 15.43 -17.49 7.62
CA GLU A 258 16.20 -17.58 6.37
C GLU A 258 15.32 -17.88 5.16
N ASN A 259 14.05 -18.27 5.37
CA ASN A 259 13.14 -18.56 4.28
C ASN A 259 12.71 -17.29 3.53
N PRO A 260 13.05 -17.15 2.23
CA PRO A 260 12.71 -15.95 1.49
C PRO A 260 11.18 -15.88 1.28
N GLU A 261 10.58 -14.81 1.81
CA GLU A 261 9.12 -14.55 1.82
C GLU A 261 8.23 -15.64 2.47
N TYR A 262 8.81 -16.59 3.22
CA TYR A 262 8.08 -17.73 3.78
C TYR A 262 7.34 -18.56 2.71
N GLY A 263 7.98 -18.72 1.54
CA GLY A 263 7.39 -19.31 0.33
C GLY A 263 6.76 -20.68 0.55
N PHE A 264 7.38 -21.57 1.32
CA PHE A 264 6.84 -22.92 1.57
C PHE A 264 5.50 -22.88 2.34
N ILE A 265 5.37 -22.07 3.40
CA ILE A 265 4.11 -21.92 4.15
C ILE A 265 3.06 -21.23 3.28
N LYS A 266 3.47 -20.23 2.49
CA LYS A 266 2.59 -19.48 1.59
C LYS A 266 1.95 -20.40 0.54
N VAL A 267 2.74 -21.30 -0.05
CA VAL A 267 2.30 -22.32 -1.02
C VAL A 267 1.45 -23.37 -0.31
N LEU A 268 1.89 -23.94 0.82
CA LEU A 268 1.12 -24.93 1.58
C LEU A 268 -0.28 -24.40 1.92
N ARG A 269 -0.38 -23.16 2.42
CA ARG A 269 -1.67 -22.51 2.70
C ARG A 269 -2.57 -22.44 1.47
N LYS A 270 -2.05 -22.00 0.32
CA LYS A 270 -2.84 -21.84 -0.90
C LYS A 270 -3.27 -23.19 -1.47
N LEU A 271 -2.36 -24.15 -1.43
CA LEU A 271 -2.59 -25.53 -1.82
C LEU A 271 -3.67 -26.16 -0.94
N VAL A 272 -3.55 -26.08 0.39
CA VAL A 272 -4.56 -26.55 1.34
C VAL A 272 -5.92 -25.93 1.08
N LYS A 273 -5.96 -24.62 0.78
CA LYS A 273 -7.21 -23.92 0.49
C LYS A 273 -7.91 -24.44 -0.78
N LYS A 274 -7.16 -24.81 -1.81
CA LYS A 274 -7.67 -25.07 -3.16
C LYS A 274 -7.82 -26.55 -3.50
N ALA A 275 -6.92 -27.41 -3.05
CA ALA A 275 -6.97 -28.84 -3.33
C ALA A 275 -8.12 -29.52 -2.60
N ASN A 276 -8.65 -30.60 -3.17
CA ASN A 276 -9.52 -31.53 -2.47
C ASN A 276 -8.65 -32.43 -1.57
N ILE A 277 -8.76 -32.29 -0.25
CA ILE A 277 -7.85 -32.91 0.71
C ILE A 277 -8.67 -33.62 1.78
N ASP A 278 -8.24 -34.83 2.13
CA ASP A 278 -8.84 -35.62 3.20
C ASP A 278 -8.66 -34.96 4.58
N LYS A 279 -9.67 -35.17 5.43
CA LYS A 279 -9.69 -34.70 6.82
C LYS A 279 -8.43 -35.08 7.62
N SER A 280 -7.87 -36.27 7.38
CA SER A 280 -6.66 -36.77 8.04
C SER A 280 -5.44 -35.88 7.75
N ILE A 281 -5.26 -35.45 6.50
CA ILE A 281 -4.14 -34.61 6.06
C ILE A 281 -4.25 -33.21 6.66
N VAL A 282 -5.47 -32.64 6.71
CA VAL A 282 -5.71 -31.32 7.34
C VAL A 282 -5.39 -31.38 8.84
N SER A 283 -5.80 -32.46 9.52
CA SER A 283 -5.53 -32.67 10.94
C SER A 283 -4.03 -32.84 11.21
N LYS A 284 -3.37 -33.68 10.42
CA LYS A 284 -1.91 -33.90 10.51
C LYS A 284 -1.11 -32.63 10.23
N SER A 285 -1.55 -31.81 9.27
CA SER A 285 -0.95 -30.51 8.97
C SER A 285 -0.96 -29.58 10.18
N PHE A 286 -2.08 -29.54 10.91
CA PHE A 286 -2.19 -28.74 12.12
C PHE A 286 -1.33 -29.32 13.26
N GLU A 287 -1.34 -30.64 13.47
CA GLU A 287 -0.52 -31.30 14.49
C GLU A 287 0.98 -31.07 14.29
N LEU A 288 1.49 -31.26 13.06
CA LEU A 288 2.89 -31.04 12.74
C LEU A 288 3.29 -29.57 12.89
N LEU A 289 2.40 -28.64 12.50
CA LEU A 289 2.62 -27.22 12.70
C LEU A 289 2.68 -26.86 14.19
N ALA A 290 1.71 -27.33 14.99
CA ALA A 290 1.60 -27.02 16.40
C ALA A 290 2.70 -27.69 17.26
N GLY A 291 3.17 -28.88 16.84
CA GLY A 291 4.25 -29.62 17.50
C GLY A 291 5.66 -29.13 17.15
N HIS A 292 5.80 -28.22 16.18
CA HIS A 292 7.12 -27.70 15.79
C HIS A 292 7.72 -26.82 16.89
N SER A 293 9.01 -27.00 17.21
CA SER A 293 9.71 -26.30 18.29
C SER A 293 9.65 -24.78 18.18
N GLN A 294 9.67 -24.24 16.96
CA GLN A 294 9.58 -22.80 16.72
C GLN A 294 8.15 -22.25 16.73
N PHE A 295 7.12 -23.09 16.74
CA PHE A 295 5.73 -22.63 16.63
C PHE A 295 5.34 -21.68 17.77
N SER A 296 5.58 -22.10 19.02
CA SER A 296 5.30 -21.26 20.19
C SER A 296 6.15 -20.00 20.20
N ASN A 297 7.41 -20.08 19.77
CA ASN A 297 8.30 -18.92 19.66
C ASN A 297 7.75 -17.91 18.67
N ILE A 298 7.40 -18.32 17.44
CA ILE A 298 6.81 -17.43 16.43
C ILE A 298 5.51 -16.80 16.93
N MET A 299 4.67 -17.59 17.59
CA MET A 299 3.38 -17.14 18.10
C MET A 299 3.52 -16.12 19.25
N LEU A 300 4.50 -16.29 20.14
CA LEU A 300 4.70 -15.42 21.31
C LEU A 300 5.70 -14.27 21.05
N ASN A 301 6.54 -14.39 20.03
CA ASN A 301 7.53 -13.37 19.69
C ASN A 301 6.84 -12.09 19.22
N ARG A 302 7.31 -10.97 19.79
CA ARG A 302 6.83 -9.61 19.51
C ARG A 302 7.65 -8.90 18.46
N ASP A 303 8.91 -9.34 18.30
CA ASP A 303 9.91 -8.77 17.41
C ASP A 303 10.05 -9.56 16.10
N ALA A 304 9.38 -10.72 16.00
CA ALA A 304 9.34 -11.51 14.77
C ALA A 304 8.85 -10.64 13.60
N LYS A 305 9.50 -10.78 12.43
CA LYS A 305 9.03 -10.16 11.18
C LYS A 305 7.54 -10.48 11.03
N GLN A 306 6.68 -9.45 11.07
CA GLN A 306 5.21 -9.60 11.12
C GLN A 306 4.67 -10.56 10.04
N ILE A 307 5.36 -10.65 8.90
CA ILE A 307 5.06 -11.52 7.76
C ILE A 307 5.06 -13.02 8.14
N GLN A 308 6.01 -13.49 8.96
CA GLN A 308 6.10 -14.91 9.35
C GLN A 308 4.86 -15.35 10.11
N LYS A 309 4.57 -14.62 11.19
CA LYS A 309 3.42 -14.86 12.06
C LYS A 309 2.12 -14.69 11.29
N GLU A 310 2.04 -13.72 10.39
CA GLU A 310 0.90 -13.55 9.50
C GLU A 310 0.64 -14.78 8.61
N GLU A 311 1.66 -15.31 7.93
CA GLU A 311 1.51 -16.46 7.03
C GLU A 311 1.10 -17.74 7.80
N VAL A 312 1.70 -17.96 8.97
CA VAL A 312 1.32 -19.07 9.87
C VAL A 312 -0.13 -18.95 10.33
N LEU A 313 -0.58 -17.76 10.76
CA LEU A 313 -1.96 -17.54 11.17
C LEU A 313 -2.95 -17.71 10.02
N ARG A 314 -2.59 -17.26 8.81
CA ARG A 314 -3.43 -17.48 7.61
C ARG A 314 -3.51 -18.96 7.24
N LEU A 315 -2.46 -19.75 7.46
CA LEU A 315 -2.51 -21.21 7.33
C LEU A 315 -3.44 -21.83 8.38
N ILE A 316 -3.28 -21.50 9.66
CA ILE A 316 -4.15 -21.98 10.75
C ILE A 316 -5.62 -21.68 10.45
N GLU A 317 -5.92 -20.44 10.08
CA GLU A 317 -7.28 -20.04 9.73
C GLU A 317 -7.85 -20.85 8.58
N THR A 318 -7.03 -21.20 7.58
CA THR A 318 -7.44 -22.04 6.45
C THR A 318 -7.72 -23.48 6.90
N LEU A 319 -6.88 -24.03 7.77
CA LEU A 319 -7.03 -25.39 8.32
C LEU A 319 -8.31 -25.52 9.15
N VAL A 320 -8.55 -24.62 10.12
CA VAL A 320 -9.74 -24.67 10.99
C VAL A 320 -11.05 -24.40 10.25
N LYS A 321 -10.99 -23.67 9.13
CA LYS A 321 -12.15 -23.48 8.24
C LYS A 321 -12.50 -24.74 7.46
N LYS A 322 -11.48 -25.49 7.01
CA LYS A 322 -11.67 -26.73 6.26
C LYS A 322 -12.14 -27.86 7.16
N GLU A 323 -11.52 -28.01 8.31
CA GLU A 323 -11.88 -29.07 9.25
C GLU A 323 -12.10 -28.49 10.66
N PRO A 324 -13.37 -28.24 11.04
CA PRO A 324 -13.67 -27.68 12.35
C PRO A 324 -13.31 -28.57 13.54
N SER A 325 -13.20 -29.89 13.37
CA SER A 325 -12.91 -30.82 14.47
C SER A 325 -11.50 -30.71 15.05
N ILE A 326 -10.57 -30.02 14.38
CA ILE A 326 -9.21 -29.75 14.86
C ILE A 326 -9.22 -28.77 16.05
N MET A 327 -10.26 -27.96 16.20
CA MET A 327 -10.32 -26.94 17.24
C MET A 327 -10.50 -27.57 18.64
N ALA A 328 -9.53 -27.34 19.51
CA ALA A 328 -9.56 -27.80 20.91
C ALA A 328 -9.48 -26.61 21.89
N PRO A 329 -10.09 -26.71 23.09
CA PRO A 329 -9.99 -25.67 24.12
C PRO A 329 -8.54 -25.37 24.55
N SER A 330 -7.64 -26.36 24.46
CA SER A 330 -6.21 -26.21 24.79
C SER A 330 -5.47 -25.19 23.92
N HIS A 331 -5.97 -24.86 22.72
CA HIS A 331 -5.33 -23.90 21.82
C HIS A 331 -5.63 -22.44 22.19
N VAL A 332 -6.76 -22.19 22.84
CA VAL A 332 -7.26 -20.83 23.12
C VAL A 332 -6.27 -19.98 23.93
N PRO A 333 -5.64 -20.50 25.02
CA PRO A 333 -4.66 -19.73 25.78
C PRO A 333 -3.48 -19.23 24.93
N LEU A 334 -2.94 -20.06 24.03
CA LEU A 334 -1.83 -19.66 23.18
C LEU A 334 -2.24 -18.49 22.27
N PHE A 335 -3.42 -18.56 21.63
CA PHE A 335 -3.90 -17.47 20.78
C PHE A 335 -4.14 -16.17 21.57
N LEU A 336 -4.67 -16.26 22.80
CA LEU A 336 -4.84 -15.09 23.68
C LEU A 336 -3.49 -14.49 24.09
N CYS A 337 -2.49 -15.32 24.41
CA CYS A 337 -1.12 -14.87 24.70
C CYS A 337 -0.47 -14.19 23.49
N SER A 338 -0.75 -14.68 22.28
CA SER A 338 -0.25 -14.12 21.02
C SER A 338 -0.95 -12.84 20.57
N TYR A 339 -2.12 -12.53 21.15
CA TYR A 339 -3.01 -11.46 20.73
C TYR A 339 -2.78 -10.18 21.54
N ASN A 340 -2.45 -9.07 20.88
CA ASN A 340 -2.19 -7.80 21.55
C ASN A 340 -3.40 -6.84 21.51
N ALA A 341 -4.59 -7.32 21.14
CA ALA A 341 -5.81 -6.51 21.00
C ALA A 341 -5.67 -5.31 20.06
N SER A 342 -4.81 -5.40 19.03
CA SER A 342 -4.52 -4.31 18.08
C SER A 342 -5.27 -4.39 16.76
N LEU A 343 -5.19 -3.30 15.99
CA LEU A 343 -5.63 -3.26 14.60
C LEU A 343 -4.58 -3.79 13.62
N SER A 344 -3.46 -4.36 14.08
CA SER A 344 -2.50 -5.00 13.19
C SER A 344 -3.15 -6.17 12.44
N VAL A 345 -2.63 -6.50 11.25
CA VAL A 345 -3.15 -7.60 10.43
C VAL A 345 -3.11 -8.94 11.20
N VAL A 346 -2.04 -9.16 11.97
CA VAL A 346 -1.84 -10.32 12.85
C VAL A 346 -2.95 -10.43 13.89
N ASP A 347 -3.26 -9.34 14.60
CA ASP A 347 -4.30 -9.35 15.62
C ASP A 347 -5.71 -9.48 15.02
N GLN A 348 -5.97 -8.85 13.87
CA GLN A 348 -7.22 -9.06 13.13
C GLN A 348 -7.42 -10.53 12.74
N LEU A 349 -6.34 -11.24 12.34
CA LEU A 349 -6.36 -12.68 12.07
C LEU A 349 -6.64 -13.50 13.34
N LEU A 350 -5.94 -13.19 14.44
CA LEU A 350 -6.13 -13.87 15.72
C LEU A 350 -7.56 -13.73 16.25
N LEU A 351 -8.13 -12.53 16.19
CA LEU A 351 -9.52 -12.31 16.57
C LEU A 351 -10.48 -13.15 15.72
N ARG A 352 -10.21 -13.29 14.42
CA ARG A 352 -10.99 -14.12 13.51
C ARG A 352 -10.85 -15.61 13.78
N ILE A 353 -9.66 -16.07 14.13
CA ILE A 353 -9.42 -17.46 14.58
C ILE A 353 -10.21 -17.72 15.87
N LEU A 354 -10.09 -16.87 16.88
CA LEU A 354 -10.84 -16.99 18.14
C LEU A 354 -12.36 -17.02 17.89
N PHE A 355 -12.86 -16.19 16.97
CA PHE A 355 -14.27 -16.24 16.56
C PHE A 355 -14.67 -17.59 15.93
N TYR A 356 -13.81 -18.24 15.14
CA TYR A 356 -14.11 -19.59 14.64
C TYR A 356 -14.16 -20.63 15.75
N TYR A 357 -13.32 -20.53 16.77
CA TYR A 357 -13.38 -21.41 17.94
C TYR A 357 -14.71 -21.20 18.69
N GLU A 358 -15.11 -19.95 18.96
CA GLU A 358 -16.38 -19.64 19.61
C GLU A 358 -17.58 -20.16 18.78
N LYS A 359 -17.57 -19.94 17.46
CA LYS A 359 -18.62 -20.39 16.55
C LYS A 359 -18.78 -21.92 16.53
N ASN A 360 -17.69 -22.67 16.74
CA ASN A 360 -17.70 -24.13 16.78
C ASN A 360 -17.85 -24.68 18.22
N SER A 361 -18.55 -23.94 19.08
CA SER A 361 -18.96 -24.37 20.43
C SER A 361 -17.80 -24.57 21.42
N ILE A 362 -16.62 -24.00 21.18
CA ILE A 362 -15.57 -23.93 22.19
C ILE A 362 -15.98 -22.86 23.22
N PRO A 363 -16.08 -23.20 24.53
CA PRO A 363 -16.63 -22.31 25.54
C PRO A 363 -15.67 -21.16 25.87
N MET A 364 -15.74 -20.08 25.10
CA MET A 364 -14.96 -18.86 25.33
C MET A 364 -15.29 -18.17 26.67
N SER A 365 -16.43 -18.48 27.28
CA SER A 365 -16.82 -18.00 28.61
C SER A 365 -15.83 -18.43 29.70
N ASN A 366 -15.16 -19.58 29.55
CA ASN A 366 -14.24 -20.11 30.55
C ASN A 366 -12.97 -19.26 30.73
N TYR A 367 -12.68 -18.39 29.77
CA TYR A 367 -11.51 -17.50 29.77
C TYR A 367 -11.88 -16.06 30.14
N ARG A 368 -13.11 -15.80 30.60
CA ARG A 368 -13.55 -14.48 31.09
C ARG A 368 -13.15 -14.29 32.57
N PRO A 369 -12.74 -13.07 32.97
CA PRO A 369 -12.45 -11.93 32.12
C PRO A 369 -11.18 -12.18 31.28
N TYR A 370 -11.23 -11.77 30.01
CA TYR A 370 -10.15 -12.08 29.06
C TYR A 370 -8.86 -11.35 29.42
N LEU A 371 -7.79 -12.10 29.62
CA LEU A 371 -6.42 -11.60 29.53
C LEU A 371 -5.87 -11.83 28.12
N TRP A 372 -5.02 -10.92 27.64
CA TRP A 372 -4.39 -11.02 26.33
C TRP A 372 -2.92 -10.54 26.36
N GLY A 373 -2.17 -10.91 25.33
CA GLY A 373 -0.78 -10.50 25.15
C GLY A 373 0.16 -11.04 26.24
N SER A 374 1.16 -10.26 26.62
CA SER A 374 2.11 -10.65 27.68
C SER A 374 1.44 -10.87 29.04
N PHE A 375 0.31 -10.21 29.29
CA PHE A 375 -0.42 -10.36 30.54
C PHE A 375 -1.13 -11.72 30.62
N ALA A 376 -1.51 -12.28 29.46
CA ALA A 376 -2.03 -13.64 29.38
C ALA A 376 -0.95 -14.70 29.59
N ILE A 377 0.31 -14.44 29.19
CA ILE A 377 1.44 -15.38 29.33
C ILE A 377 1.63 -15.75 30.80
N SER A 378 1.74 -14.77 31.69
CA SER A 378 1.96 -15.02 33.12
C SER A 378 0.80 -15.76 33.79
N HIS A 379 -0.43 -15.60 33.29
CA HIS A 379 -1.62 -16.21 33.89
C HIS A 379 -1.90 -17.60 33.35
N TYR A 380 -1.78 -17.81 32.04
CA TYR A 380 -2.10 -19.07 31.39
C TYR A 380 -0.91 -20.06 31.35
N GLN A 381 0.34 -19.61 31.27
CA GLN A 381 1.49 -20.52 31.27
C GLN A 381 1.75 -21.14 32.65
N VAL A 382 1.56 -20.37 33.73
CA VAL A 382 1.77 -20.82 35.12
C VAL A 382 0.75 -21.91 35.53
N LYS A 383 -0.36 -22.06 34.80
CA LYS A 383 -1.49 -22.95 35.18
C LYS A 383 -1.63 -24.24 34.38
N ASN A 384 -0.76 -24.49 33.39
CA ASN A 384 -0.74 -25.79 32.70
C ASN A 384 -0.41 -26.98 33.61
N HIS A 385 0.11 -26.75 34.83
CA HIS A 385 0.42 -27.82 35.80
C HIS A 385 -0.60 -27.99 36.93
N LEU A 386 -1.56 -27.07 37.12
CA LEU A 386 -2.45 -27.09 38.29
C LEU A 386 -3.84 -26.56 37.93
N ILE A 387 -4.68 -27.42 37.34
CA ILE A 387 -6.13 -27.17 37.26
C ILE A 387 -6.71 -27.43 38.67
N SER A 388 -6.53 -26.47 39.58
CA SER A 388 -7.36 -26.35 40.77
C SER A 388 -8.45 -25.33 40.48
N LYS A 389 -9.71 -25.80 40.46
CA LYS A 389 -10.94 -25.00 40.33
C LYS A 389 -11.19 -24.18 41.61
N THR A 390 -10.31 -23.25 41.96
CA THR A 390 -10.52 -22.32 43.08
C THR A 390 -10.86 -20.93 42.54
N LEU A 391 -11.88 -20.27 43.13
CA LEU A 391 -12.38 -18.94 42.75
C LEU A 391 -11.28 -17.86 42.73
N SER A 392 -10.21 -18.03 43.50
CA SER A 392 -9.04 -17.14 43.58
C SER A 392 -8.12 -17.20 42.35
N SER A 393 -8.45 -18.00 41.33
CA SER A 393 -7.64 -18.16 40.12
C SER A 393 -8.02 -17.22 38.97
N PHE A 394 -9.17 -16.53 39.02
CA PHE A 394 -9.58 -15.60 37.97
C PHE A 394 -9.03 -14.19 38.22
N PRO A 395 -8.53 -13.49 37.18
CA PRO A 395 -8.03 -12.14 37.35
C PRO A 395 -9.18 -11.22 37.72
N SER A 396 -8.97 -10.32 38.67
CA SER A 396 -10.00 -9.36 39.05
C SER A 396 -10.23 -8.34 37.92
N THR A 397 -11.44 -7.76 37.88
CA THR A 397 -11.75 -6.65 36.95
C THR A 397 -10.72 -5.52 37.07
N THR A 398 -10.25 -5.24 38.28
CA THR A 398 -9.26 -4.19 38.54
C THR A 398 -7.86 -4.51 38.00
N GLU A 399 -7.46 -5.78 37.99
CA GLU A 399 -6.21 -6.22 37.37
C GLU A 399 -6.28 -6.06 35.86
N VAL A 400 -7.38 -6.49 35.24
CA VAL A 400 -7.60 -6.35 33.78
C VAL A 400 -7.54 -4.86 33.37
N LEU A 401 -8.19 -3.97 34.11
CA LEU A 401 -8.16 -2.53 33.85
C LEU A 401 -6.76 -1.92 33.99
N SER A 402 -5.91 -2.47 34.88
CA SER A 402 -4.54 -1.99 35.07
C SER A 402 -3.62 -2.30 33.88
N TYR A 403 -3.98 -3.30 33.07
CA TYR A 403 -3.22 -3.71 31.89
C TYR A 403 -3.54 -2.92 30.62
N ILE A 404 -4.47 -1.97 30.67
CA ILE A 404 -4.85 -1.13 29.54
C ILE A 404 -3.93 0.10 29.48
N PRO A 405 -2.95 0.17 28.55
CA PRO A 405 -2.02 1.30 28.52
C PRO A 405 -2.74 2.54 27.99
N LEU A 406 -2.87 3.55 28.86
CA LEU A 406 -3.58 4.81 28.54
C LEU A 406 -3.05 5.50 27.28
N LYS A 407 -1.73 5.41 27.01
CA LYS A 407 -1.11 5.96 25.79
C LYS A 407 -1.73 5.37 24.52
N ARG A 408 -1.89 4.04 24.49
CA ARG A 408 -2.44 3.30 23.35
C ARG A 408 -3.92 3.59 23.14
N LEU A 409 -4.67 3.72 24.24
CA LEU A 409 -6.07 4.10 24.19
C LEU A 409 -6.27 5.54 23.69
N LYS A 410 -5.44 6.49 24.13
CA LYS A 410 -5.42 7.87 23.59
C LYS A 410 -5.11 7.91 22.10
N GLU A 411 -4.19 7.06 21.63
CA GLU A 411 -3.87 6.93 20.22
C GLU A 411 -5.06 6.38 19.41
N THR A 412 -5.71 5.34 19.94
CA THR A 412 -6.92 4.76 19.34
C THR A 412 -8.04 5.79 19.22
N ILE A 413 -8.30 6.58 20.26
CA ILE A 413 -9.30 7.66 20.23
C ILE A 413 -8.92 8.74 19.19
N SER A 414 -7.63 9.06 19.08
CA SER A 414 -7.17 10.09 18.12
C SER A 414 -7.26 9.64 16.65
N CYS A 415 -7.20 8.33 16.41
CA CYS A 415 -7.29 7.76 15.07
C CYS A 415 -8.39 6.69 14.99
N PHE A 416 -9.54 6.93 15.60
CA PHE A 416 -10.58 5.92 15.74
C PHE A 416 -10.97 5.29 14.38
N PRO A 417 -11.01 3.95 14.27
CA PRO A 417 -11.30 3.28 13.01
C PRO A 417 -12.81 3.28 12.74
N ILE A 418 -13.33 4.38 12.17
CA ILE A 418 -14.78 4.64 12.02
C ILE A 418 -15.54 3.53 11.27
N ASP A 419 -14.90 2.90 10.30
CA ASP A 419 -15.46 1.83 9.44
C ASP A 419 -15.18 0.40 9.96
N ARG A 420 -14.62 0.26 11.16
CA ARG A 420 -14.40 -1.05 11.77
C ARG A 420 -15.75 -1.67 12.15
N ILE A 421 -16.07 -2.80 11.55
CA ILE A 421 -17.31 -3.57 11.80
C ILE A 421 -17.14 -4.39 13.09
N LEU A 422 -18.15 -4.40 13.98
CA LEU A 422 -18.11 -5.20 15.21
C LEU A 422 -18.13 -6.72 14.94
N HIS A 423 -19.02 -7.17 14.05
CA HIS A 423 -19.21 -8.60 13.77
C HIS A 423 -18.07 -9.18 12.93
N VAL A 424 -17.24 -10.01 13.57
CA VAL A 424 -16.03 -10.61 12.99
C VAL A 424 -16.29 -11.39 11.69
N LYS A 425 -17.45 -12.05 11.55
CA LYS A 425 -17.84 -12.76 10.31
C LYS A 425 -17.82 -11.87 9.06
N ASN A 426 -18.17 -10.58 9.21
CA ASN A 426 -18.31 -9.64 8.11
C ASN A 426 -17.05 -8.77 7.91
N GLN A 427 -16.04 -8.93 8.78
CA GLN A 427 -14.82 -8.14 8.71
C GLN A 427 -13.93 -8.62 7.55
N LYS A 428 -13.46 -7.65 6.76
CA LYS A 428 -12.29 -7.83 5.89
C LYS A 428 -11.03 -7.47 6.69
N ILE A 429 -9.90 -8.08 6.33
CA ILE A 429 -8.61 -7.66 6.86
C ILE A 429 -8.24 -6.34 6.21
N ILE A 430 -7.99 -5.32 7.03
CA ILE A 430 -7.65 -3.97 6.59
C ILE A 430 -6.20 -3.69 6.96
N GLN A 431 -5.41 -3.24 5.98
CA GLN A 431 -4.07 -2.71 6.22
C GLN A 431 -4.18 -1.20 6.39
N TYR A 432 -4.06 -0.73 7.63
CA TYR A 432 -4.06 0.70 7.94
C TYR A 432 -2.70 1.31 7.61
N THR A 433 -2.67 2.36 6.77
CA THR A 433 -1.43 2.97 6.25
C THR A 433 -1.07 4.31 6.92
N THR A 434 -2.01 4.96 7.61
CA THR A 434 -1.83 6.35 8.11
C THR A 434 -1.04 6.45 9.41
N LYS A 435 -1.06 5.41 10.24
CA LYS A 435 -0.35 5.28 11.52
C LYS A 435 -0.14 3.81 11.84
N ASP A 436 0.85 3.50 12.67
CA ASP A 436 1.14 2.14 13.12
C ASP A 436 -0.10 1.53 13.82
N PRO A 437 -0.79 0.57 13.18
CA PRO A 437 -2.01 -0.01 13.73
C PRO A 437 -1.75 -0.91 14.94
N SER A 438 -0.48 -1.32 15.18
CA SER A 438 -0.11 -2.07 16.38
C SER A 438 -0.26 -1.23 17.66
N GLN A 439 -0.15 0.10 17.55
CA GLN A 439 -0.29 1.07 18.63
C GLN A 439 -1.74 1.51 18.86
N MET A 440 -2.71 0.85 18.25
CA MET A 440 -4.13 1.14 18.41
C MET A 440 -4.84 -0.12 18.90
N PHE A 441 -5.89 0.04 19.70
CA PHE A 441 -6.75 -1.06 20.11
C PHE A 441 -7.80 -1.35 19.03
N ASP A 442 -8.19 -2.61 18.87
CA ASP A 442 -9.34 -2.99 18.04
C ASP A 442 -10.65 -2.86 18.84
N PRO A 443 -11.54 -1.91 18.49
CA PRO A 443 -12.81 -1.73 19.18
C PRO A 443 -13.70 -2.99 19.14
N SER A 444 -13.56 -3.83 18.10
CA SER A 444 -14.37 -5.03 17.91
C SER A 444 -14.11 -6.11 18.96
N PHE A 445 -12.91 -6.12 19.53
CA PHE A 445 -12.58 -6.96 20.68
C PHE A 445 -12.76 -6.21 22.00
N PHE A 446 -12.32 -4.94 22.04
CA PHE A 446 -12.29 -4.16 23.26
C PHE A 446 -13.69 -3.90 23.83
N LEU A 447 -14.68 -3.68 22.99
CA LEU A 447 -16.05 -3.39 23.42
C LEU A 447 -16.77 -4.62 24.01
N PRO A 448 -16.75 -5.82 23.38
CA PRO A 448 -17.20 -7.06 24.04
C PRO A 448 -16.44 -7.40 25.32
N MET A 449 -15.13 -7.14 25.37
CA MET A 449 -14.34 -7.32 26.59
C MET A 449 -14.85 -6.41 27.72
N ILE A 450 -15.09 -5.13 27.45
CA ILE A 450 -15.70 -4.22 28.43
C ILE A 450 -17.09 -4.69 28.86
N SER A 451 -17.94 -5.12 27.91
CA SER A 451 -19.26 -5.68 28.23
C SER A 451 -19.15 -6.84 29.24
N SER A 452 -18.16 -7.72 29.06
CA SER A 452 -17.90 -8.81 30.00
C SER A 452 -17.40 -8.34 31.38
N LEU A 453 -16.65 -7.24 31.46
CA LEU A 453 -16.23 -6.63 32.73
C LEU A 453 -17.37 -5.97 33.50
N LEU A 454 -18.41 -5.52 32.77
CA LEU A 454 -19.60 -4.88 33.33
C LEU A 454 -20.76 -5.84 33.56
N ALA A 455 -20.58 -7.15 33.37
CA ALA A 455 -21.62 -8.14 33.64
C ALA A 455 -22.14 -8.00 35.09
N THR A 456 -23.46 -8.15 35.27
CA THR A 456 -24.14 -8.08 36.56
C THR A 456 -23.44 -9.01 37.55
N GLU A 457 -23.03 -8.47 38.71
CA GLU A 457 -22.30 -9.13 39.84
C GLU A 457 -20.78 -8.90 39.93
N ALA A 458 -20.11 -8.39 38.89
CA ALA A 458 -18.66 -8.13 38.99
C ALA A 458 -18.36 -6.87 39.83
N PRO A 459 -17.49 -6.94 40.88
CA PRO A 459 -17.08 -5.74 41.61
C PRO A 459 -16.27 -4.84 40.68
N LEU A 460 -16.75 -3.62 40.44
CA LEU A 460 -16.11 -2.66 39.54
C LEU A 460 -15.71 -1.38 40.28
N SER A 461 -14.45 -0.98 40.13
CA SER A 461 -14.01 0.37 40.49
C SER A 461 -14.30 1.33 39.34
N ILE A 462 -15.33 2.17 39.50
CA ILE A 462 -15.71 3.21 38.53
C ILE A 462 -14.55 4.17 38.27
N GLU A 463 -13.80 4.54 39.31
CA GLU A 463 -12.63 5.40 39.17
C GLU A 463 -11.56 4.76 38.26
N LYS A 464 -11.14 3.51 38.54
CA LYS A 464 -10.15 2.82 37.71
C LYS A 464 -10.65 2.60 36.27
N PHE A 465 -11.94 2.30 36.11
CA PHE A 465 -12.58 2.13 34.80
C PHE A 465 -12.52 3.40 33.95
N ASN A 466 -12.77 4.56 34.57
CA ASN A 466 -12.72 5.84 33.88
C ASN A 466 -11.26 6.29 33.64
N ARG A 467 -10.35 6.05 34.59
CA ARG A 467 -8.91 6.39 34.47
C ARG A 467 -8.21 5.59 33.37
N SER A 468 -8.55 4.31 33.19
CA SER A 468 -8.06 3.49 32.08
C SER A 468 -8.59 3.97 30.71
N GLY A 469 -9.63 4.80 30.72
CA GLY A 469 -10.26 5.38 29.53
C GLY A 469 -11.25 4.46 28.82
N CYS A 470 -11.74 3.42 29.49
CA CYS A 470 -12.78 2.54 28.94
C CYS A 470 -14.03 3.32 28.55
N LEU A 471 -14.51 4.22 29.43
CA LEU A 471 -15.64 5.12 29.12
C LEU A 471 -15.39 5.96 27.86
N SER A 472 -14.17 6.47 27.70
CA SER A 472 -13.80 7.26 26.53
C SER A 472 -13.83 6.45 25.24
N MET A 473 -13.38 5.18 25.26
CA MET A 473 -13.49 4.29 24.11
C MET A 473 -14.96 4.03 23.74
N ILE A 474 -15.82 3.78 24.73
CA ILE A 474 -17.26 3.55 24.53
C ILE A 474 -17.90 4.76 23.86
N LEU A 475 -17.61 5.97 24.35
CA LEU A 475 -18.12 7.21 23.79
C LEU A 475 -17.64 7.43 22.34
N ALA A 476 -16.38 7.10 22.04
CA ALA A 476 -15.86 7.16 20.67
C ALA A 476 -16.59 6.18 19.72
N CYS A 477 -16.98 4.98 20.21
CA CYS A 477 -17.72 3.99 19.42
C CYS A 477 -19.11 4.46 18.98
N LEU A 478 -19.71 5.44 19.67
CA LEU A 478 -20.99 6.05 19.25
C LEU A 478 -20.90 6.80 17.90
N GLY A 479 -19.68 7.17 17.49
CA GLY A 479 -19.39 7.80 16.20
C GLY A 479 -19.11 6.81 15.06
N SER A 480 -19.14 5.50 15.31
CA SER A 480 -18.86 4.48 14.28
C SER A 480 -19.93 4.43 13.20
N ASN A 481 -19.52 4.15 11.96
CA ASN A 481 -20.43 3.91 10.84
C ASN A 481 -21.18 2.56 10.98
N ASP A 482 -20.63 1.58 11.70
CA ASP A 482 -21.27 0.29 11.93
C ASP A 482 -22.38 0.37 12.99
N CYS A 483 -23.60 0.01 12.60
CA CYS A 483 -24.79 0.00 13.46
C CYS A 483 -24.61 -0.92 14.69
N SER A 484 -23.92 -2.04 14.50
CA SER A 484 -23.71 -3.06 15.54
C SER A 484 -22.73 -2.55 16.60
N MET A 485 -21.63 -1.91 16.17
CA MET A 485 -20.69 -1.21 17.05
C MET A 485 -21.38 -0.18 17.93
N ARG A 486 -22.24 0.67 17.35
CA ARG A 486 -23.01 1.67 18.11
C ARG A 486 -23.97 1.03 19.11
N SER A 487 -24.69 -0.01 18.68
CA SER A 487 -25.63 -0.74 19.54
C SER A 487 -24.92 -1.37 20.74
N ALA A 488 -23.77 -2.01 20.52
CA ALA A 488 -22.95 -2.56 21.59
C ALA A 488 -22.43 -1.47 22.54
N ALA A 489 -22.09 -0.27 22.03
CA ALA A 489 -21.67 0.84 22.86
C ALA A 489 -22.81 1.35 23.75
N TYR A 490 -24.03 1.49 23.22
CA TYR A 490 -25.21 1.83 24.03
C TYR A 490 -25.56 0.76 25.07
N HIS A 491 -25.42 -0.52 24.70
CA HIS A 491 -25.57 -1.62 25.64
C HIS A 491 -24.58 -1.50 26.81
N VAL A 492 -23.30 -1.27 26.50
CA VAL A 492 -22.25 -1.08 27.52
C VAL A 492 -22.50 0.17 28.39
N LEU A 493 -22.98 1.27 27.82
CA LEU A 493 -23.39 2.46 28.60
C LEU A 493 -24.55 2.15 29.56
N THR A 494 -25.49 1.29 29.15
CA THR A 494 -26.62 0.87 29.99
C THR A 494 -26.15 -0.01 31.15
N LEU A 495 -25.22 -0.93 30.90
CA LEU A 495 -24.57 -1.72 31.96
C LEU A 495 -23.82 -0.81 32.94
N MET A 496 -23.04 0.15 32.42
CA MET A 496 -22.31 1.13 33.25
C MET A 496 -23.25 1.92 34.15
N ARG A 497 -24.40 2.38 33.62
CA ARG A 497 -25.42 3.10 34.40
C ARG A 497 -25.98 2.24 35.55
N SER A 498 -26.13 0.94 35.33
CA SER A 498 -26.59 0.01 36.37
C SER A 498 -25.56 -0.08 37.52
N HIS A 499 -24.26 -0.15 37.20
CA HIS A 499 -23.19 -0.11 38.20
C HIS A 499 -23.13 1.22 38.97
N LEU A 500 -23.31 2.35 38.27
CA LEU A 500 -23.37 3.68 38.88
C LEU A 500 -24.56 3.80 39.85
N PHE A 501 -25.70 3.22 39.50
CA PHE A 501 -26.90 3.24 40.35
C PHE A 501 -26.71 2.45 41.66
N CYS A 502 -26.07 1.27 41.61
CA CYS A 502 -25.83 0.44 42.80
C CYS A 502 -24.95 1.13 43.86
N LYS A 503 -24.08 2.07 43.45
CA LYS A 503 -23.22 2.87 44.34
C LYS A 503 -23.39 4.36 44.06
N ARG A 504 -24.64 4.81 43.95
CA ARG A 504 -24.96 6.16 43.47
C ARG A 504 -24.36 7.27 44.33
N ALA A 505 -24.42 7.13 45.66
CA ALA A 505 -23.89 8.13 46.59
C ALA A 505 -22.39 8.38 46.39
N GLU A 506 -21.62 7.33 46.08
CA GLU A 506 -20.18 7.41 45.82
C GLU A 506 -19.85 7.91 44.41
N ASN A 507 -20.80 7.80 43.46
CA ASN A 507 -20.56 8.02 42.03
C ASN A 507 -21.47 9.10 41.41
N LEU A 508 -22.04 10.00 42.23
CA LEU A 508 -22.97 11.07 41.80
C LEU A 508 -22.48 11.86 40.58
N PHE A 509 -21.18 12.16 40.54
CA PHE A 509 -20.58 12.90 39.44
C PHE A 509 -20.68 12.14 38.10
N TRP A 510 -20.34 10.84 38.09
CA TRP A 510 -20.39 10.03 36.88
C TRP A 510 -21.81 9.60 36.51
N ASP A 511 -22.70 9.43 37.49
CA ASP A 511 -24.14 9.31 37.26
C ASP A 511 -24.68 10.56 36.55
N HIS A 512 -24.33 11.75 37.04
CA HIS A 512 -24.69 13.00 36.39
C HIS A 512 -24.09 13.13 34.98
N PHE A 513 -22.82 12.80 34.79
CA PHE A 513 -22.18 12.82 33.47
C PHE A 513 -22.90 11.90 32.46
N THR A 514 -23.18 10.65 32.83
CA THR A 514 -23.87 9.71 31.93
C THR A 514 -25.30 10.15 31.63
N TYR A 515 -26.00 10.72 32.62
CA TYR A 515 -27.33 11.30 32.42
C TYR A 515 -27.29 12.52 31.49
N TRP A 516 -26.35 13.44 31.70
CA TRP A 516 -26.12 14.63 30.87
C TRP A 516 -25.87 14.28 29.40
N VAL A 517 -25.04 13.25 29.15
CA VAL A 517 -24.82 12.70 27.80
C VAL A 517 -26.12 12.12 27.24
N SER A 518 -26.85 11.31 28.02
CA SER A 518 -28.07 10.65 27.54
C SER A 518 -29.15 11.65 27.08
N LEU A 519 -29.38 12.72 27.85
CA LEU A 519 -30.31 13.79 27.47
C LEU A 519 -29.84 14.51 26.22
N GLY A 520 -28.54 14.79 26.10
CA GLY A 520 -27.99 15.47 24.93
C GLY A 520 -28.11 14.65 23.64
N ILE A 521 -28.07 13.32 23.72
CA ILE A 521 -28.32 12.43 22.58
C ILE A 521 -29.81 12.44 22.21
N GLN A 522 -30.71 12.45 23.20
CA GLN A 522 -32.15 12.55 22.96
C GLN A 522 -32.53 13.86 22.25
N ASP A 523 -31.91 14.98 22.63
CA ASP A 523 -32.10 16.30 22.03
C ASP A 523 -31.71 16.37 20.53
N LEU A 524 -31.02 15.36 19.99
CA LEU A 524 -30.67 15.27 18.57
C LEU A 524 -31.76 14.64 17.70
N TYR A 525 -32.79 14.01 18.29
CA TYR A 525 -33.90 13.36 17.57
C TYR A 525 -33.47 12.39 16.46
N LEU A 526 -32.38 11.64 16.70
CA LEU A 526 -31.81 10.70 15.73
C LEU A 526 -32.52 9.35 15.73
N LYS A 527 -32.48 8.66 14.59
CA LYS A 527 -33.00 7.29 14.46
C LYS A 527 -32.14 6.30 15.27
N PRO A 528 -32.75 5.31 15.95
CA PRO A 528 -32.01 4.31 16.70
C PRO A 528 -31.29 3.29 15.79
N PRO A 529 -30.09 2.80 16.18
CA PRO A 529 -29.24 3.33 17.25
C PRO A 529 -28.62 4.67 16.83
N PRO A 530 -28.76 5.75 17.64
CA PRO A 530 -28.29 7.07 17.26
C PRO A 530 -26.81 7.07 16.87
N GLN A 531 -26.46 7.75 15.78
CA GLN A 531 -25.07 7.96 15.39
C GLN A 531 -24.67 9.38 15.74
N LEU A 532 -23.69 9.53 16.62
CA LEU A 532 -23.05 10.82 16.83
C LEU A 532 -22.10 11.12 15.69
N SER A 533 -21.91 12.40 15.38
CA SER A 533 -20.77 12.78 14.57
C SER A 533 -19.48 12.39 15.30
N MET A 534 -18.42 12.13 14.56
CA MET A 534 -17.16 11.76 15.19
C MET A 534 -16.61 12.94 16.02
N ILE A 535 -16.86 14.18 15.61
CA ILE A 535 -16.52 15.36 16.42
C ILE A 535 -17.23 15.34 17.79
N GLN A 536 -18.54 15.04 17.82
CA GLN A 536 -19.32 14.94 19.06
C GLN A 536 -18.82 13.78 19.93
N ALA A 537 -18.63 12.60 19.34
CA ALA A 537 -18.17 11.40 20.01
C ALA A 537 -16.77 11.61 20.66
N LEU A 538 -15.83 12.19 19.91
CA LEU A 538 -14.48 12.48 20.40
C LEU A 538 -14.47 13.58 21.46
N PHE A 539 -15.35 14.58 21.36
CA PHE A 539 -15.49 15.61 22.40
C PHE A 539 -15.88 14.97 23.73
N LEU A 540 -16.93 14.14 23.73
CA LEU A 540 -17.38 13.42 24.93
C LEU A 540 -16.30 12.46 25.45
N ALA A 541 -15.67 11.70 24.55
CA ALA A 541 -14.63 10.75 24.90
C ALA A 541 -13.44 11.43 25.59
N ARG A 542 -12.94 12.54 25.03
CA ARG A 542 -11.81 13.28 25.60
C ARG A 542 -12.18 14.06 26.84
N MET A 543 -13.40 14.58 26.92
CA MET A 543 -13.92 15.20 28.14
C MET A 543 -13.91 14.20 29.31
N ALA A 544 -14.47 13.01 29.11
CA ALA A 544 -14.44 11.94 30.12
C ALA A 544 -12.99 11.59 30.52
N LEU A 545 -12.08 11.51 29.55
CA LEU A 545 -10.69 11.16 29.82
C LEU A 545 -9.93 12.25 30.59
N ALA A 546 -10.16 13.52 30.22
CA ALA A 546 -9.53 14.67 30.83
C ALA A 546 -9.98 14.84 32.29
N ILE A 547 -11.26 14.61 32.56
CA ILE A 547 -11.81 14.62 33.92
C ILE A 547 -11.24 13.45 34.72
N ALA A 548 -11.32 12.22 34.21
CA ALA A 548 -10.88 11.04 34.95
C ALA A 548 -9.39 11.06 35.30
N ASN A 549 -8.55 11.65 34.44
CA ASN A 549 -7.09 11.69 34.64
C ASN A 549 -6.58 13.04 35.16
N HIS A 550 -7.47 13.93 35.61
CA HIS A 550 -7.13 15.26 36.12
C HIS A 550 -6.18 16.06 35.20
N GLU A 551 -6.53 16.17 33.91
CA GLU A 551 -5.71 16.89 32.94
C GLU A 551 -5.66 18.38 33.29
N LYS A 552 -4.48 18.82 33.77
CA LYS A 552 -4.24 20.19 34.27
C LYS A 552 -4.79 21.26 33.32
N GLY A 553 -5.62 22.15 33.86
CA GLY A 553 -6.27 23.23 33.11
C GLY A 553 -7.52 22.80 32.36
N ILE A 554 -7.51 21.66 31.66
CA ILE A 554 -8.63 21.18 30.84
C ILE A 554 -9.79 20.65 31.69
N GLU A 555 -9.50 19.87 32.74
CA GLU A 555 -10.50 19.28 33.63
C GLU A 555 -11.46 20.33 34.19
N THR A 556 -10.93 21.43 34.75
CA THR A 556 -11.74 22.50 35.36
C THR A 556 -12.74 23.08 34.37
N THR A 557 -12.33 23.26 33.11
CA THR A 557 -13.22 23.75 32.05
C THR A 557 -14.28 22.70 31.69
N CYS A 558 -13.90 21.43 31.62
CA CYS A 558 -14.83 20.33 31.36
C CYS A 558 -15.91 20.22 32.45
N CYS A 559 -15.50 20.25 33.73
CA CYS A 559 -16.43 20.24 34.86
C CYS A 559 -17.36 21.45 34.86
N LYS A 560 -16.85 22.66 34.53
CA LYS A 560 -17.69 23.86 34.38
C LYS A 560 -18.72 23.72 33.26
N ILE A 561 -18.39 23.05 32.15
CA ILE A 561 -19.33 22.81 31.05
C ILE A 561 -20.42 21.83 31.47
N LEU A 562 -20.03 20.74 32.13
CA LEU A 562 -20.95 19.75 32.66
C LEU A 562 -21.95 20.39 33.64
N LEU A 563 -21.47 21.17 34.61
CA LEU A 563 -22.31 21.80 35.62
C LEU A 563 -23.13 23.00 35.11
N ALA A 564 -22.79 23.56 33.94
CA ALA A 564 -23.48 24.75 33.44
C ALA A 564 -24.90 24.46 32.93
N ARG A 565 -25.21 23.22 32.55
CA ARG A 565 -26.49 22.85 31.92
C ARG A 565 -26.90 21.41 32.25
N PRO A 566 -28.20 21.11 32.32
CA PRO A 566 -28.69 19.76 32.63
C PRO A 566 -28.52 18.75 31.47
N SER A 567 -28.47 19.19 30.21
CA SER A 567 -28.24 18.33 29.04
C SER A 567 -27.03 18.77 28.21
N ALA A 568 -26.37 17.80 27.56
CA ALA A 568 -25.29 18.09 26.63
C ALA A 568 -25.85 18.69 25.34
N ARG A 569 -25.47 19.93 25.01
CA ARG A 569 -25.81 20.51 23.71
C ARG A 569 -24.96 19.85 22.64
N LEU A 570 -25.44 18.79 21.98
CA LEU A 570 -24.65 18.12 20.94
C LEU A 570 -24.85 18.75 19.55
N GLN A 571 -25.96 19.47 19.32
CA GLN A 571 -26.25 20.17 18.05
C GLN A 571 -25.17 21.20 17.66
N HIS A 572 -24.55 21.82 18.67
CA HIS A 572 -23.36 22.66 18.53
C HIS A 572 -22.39 22.21 19.61
N ILE A 573 -21.10 22.03 19.34
CA ILE A 573 -20.18 21.54 20.38
C ILE A 573 -20.25 22.49 21.60
N PRO A 574 -20.61 21.99 22.81
CA PRO A 574 -20.95 22.84 23.93
C PRO A 574 -19.82 23.81 24.22
N GLU A 575 -20.17 25.10 24.29
CA GLU A 575 -19.31 26.10 24.91
C GLU A 575 -17.92 26.26 24.28
N LEU A 576 -17.82 26.05 22.97
CA LEU A 576 -16.63 26.42 22.17
C LEU A 576 -16.10 27.80 22.56
N LYS A 577 -17.01 28.78 22.69
CA LYS A 577 -16.66 30.14 23.13
C LYS A 577 -15.97 30.10 24.49
N LYS A 578 -16.43 29.31 25.47
CA LYS A 578 -15.76 29.16 26.78
C LYS A 578 -14.37 28.51 26.68
N PHE A 579 -14.12 27.57 25.75
CA PHE A 579 -12.77 27.05 25.52
C PHE A 579 -11.83 28.10 24.88
N LEU A 580 -12.36 28.92 23.96
CA LEU A 580 -11.60 29.97 23.28
C LEU A 580 -11.45 31.26 24.11
N THR A 581 -12.39 31.53 25.02
CA THR A 581 -12.45 32.74 25.86
C THR A 581 -12.27 32.42 27.34
N SER A 582 -11.72 31.25 27.69
CA SER A 582 -11.42 30.90 29.08
C SER A 582 -10.59 32.04 29.69
N ARG A 583 -11.08 32.59 30.82
CA ARG A 583 -10.44 33.71 31.53
C ARG A 583 -9.21 33.16 32.28
N SER A 584 -8.12 32.95 31.57
CA SER A 584 -6.85 32.45 32.10
C SER A 584 -5.69 33.02 31.28
N GLY A 585 -4.46 32.86 31.77
CA GLY A 585 -3.26 33.41 31.13
C GLY A 585 -3.06 32.93 29.68
N ILE A 586 -2.21 33.63 28.91
CA ILE A 586 -1.95 33.36 27.48
C ILE A 586 -1.61 31.87 27.22
N LYS A 587 -0.82 31.25 28.10
CA LYS A 587 -0.43 29.83 27.99
C LYS A 587 -1.62 28.88 28.13
N ASP A 588 -2.55 29.16 29.04
CA ASP A 588 -3.73 28.35 29.26
C ASP A 588 -4.71 28.47 28.08
N LYS A 589 -4.87 29.67 27.51
CA LYS A 589 -5.71 29.90 26.32
C LYS A 589 -5.21 29.08 25.11
N ALA A 590 -3.90 29.04 24.89
CA ALA A 590 -3.29 28.22 23.83
C ALA A 590 -3.50 26.72 24.07
N LEU A 591 -3.38 26.27 25.31
CA LEU A 591 -3.63 24.87 25.70
C LEU A 591 -5.09 24.45 25.39
N HIS A 592 -6.08 25.25 25.82
CA HIS A 592 -7.50 24.98 25.58
C HIS A 592 -7.84 24.95 24.08
N SER A 593 -7.32 25.91 23.32
CA SER A 593 -7.56 26.01 21.88
C SER A 593 -6.98 24.80 21.14
N ARG A 594 -5.74 24.40 21.48
CA ARG A 594 -5.10 23.21 20.91
C ARG A 594 -5.82 21.92 21.28
N TRP A 595 -6.26 21.78 22.53
CA TRP A 595 -7.01 20.60 22.96
C TRP A 595 -8.27 20.42 22.12
N PHE A 596 -9.00 21.51 21.89
CA PHE A 596 -10.19 21.53 21.06
C PHE A 596 -9.89 21.28 19.57
N PHE A 597 -8.90 21.96 18.99
CA PHE A 597 -8.53 21.77 17.59
C PHE A 597 -8.01 20.36 17.29
N LYS A 598 -7.39 19.67 18.26
CA LYS A 598 -7.09 18.24 18.11
C LYS A 598 -8.34 17.40 17.98
N ILE A 599 -9.46 17.73 18.65
CA ILE A 599 -10.74 17.03 18.47
C ILE A 599 -11.25 17.23 17.05
N LEU A 600 -11.23 18.47 16.55
CA LEU A 600 -11.68 18.76 15.19
C LEU A 600 -10.81 18.05 14.15
N ARG A 601 -9.49 18.08 14.32
CA ARG A 601 -8.54 17.41 13.43
C ARG A 601 -8.84 15.92 13.34
N ASP A 602 -9.05 15.29 14.49
CA ASP A 602 -9.22 13.84 14.57
C ASP A 602 -10.64 13.40 14.16
N GLY A 603 -11.63 14.26 14.40
CA GLY A 603 -13.06 13.98 14.20
C GLY A 603 -13.64 14.41 12.86
N THR A 604 -12.98 15.27 12.06
CA THR A 604 -13.51 15.66 10.74
C THR A 604 -13.30 14.52 9.73
N ARG A 605 -14.28 13.61 9.61
CA ARG A 605 -14.16 12.38 8.80
C ARG A 605 -15.31 12.17 7.82
N SER A 606 -16.48 12.74 8.10
CA SER A 606 -17.71 12.52 7.35
C SER A 606 -18.42 13.83 6.98
N MET A 607 -19.43 13.72 6.14
CA MET A 607 -20.32 14.83 5.79
C MET A 607 -21.02 15.44 7.01
N SER A 608 -21.42 14.60 7.97
CA SER A 608 -22.06 15.07 9.22
C SER A 608 -21.11 15.92 10.07
N ASP A 609 -19.81 15.60 10.07
CA ASP A 609 -18.79 16.36 10.77
C ASP A 609 -18.56 17.74 10.11
N TRP A 610 -18.56 17.77 8.78
CA TRP A 610 -18.47 19.03 8.03
C TRP A 610 -19.65 19.97 8.33
N GLN A 611 -20.88 19.43 8.39
CA GLN A 611 -22.06 20.23 8.73
C GLN A 611 -21.92 20.90 10.10
N ILE A 612 -21.34 20.22 11.08
CA ILE A 612 -21.07 20.79 12.40
C ILE A 612 -20.05 21.93 12.31
N LEU A 613 -18.95 21.74 11.57
CA LEU A 613 -17.95 22.81 11.39
C LEU A 613 -18.57 24.05 10.73
N LYS A 614 -19.44 23.85 9.74
CA LYS A 614 -20.16 24.93 9.05
C LYS A 614 -21.14 25.64 9.98
N ASN A 615 -21.98 24.90 10.71
CA ASN A 615 -22.97 25.45 11.64
C ASN A 615 -22.34 26.20 12.82
N MET A 616 -21.05 26.00 13.08
CA MET A 616 -20.30 26.68 14.14
C MET A 616 -19.44 27.85 13.63
N ASP A 617 -19.47 28.17 12.33
CA ASP A 617 -18.69 29.23 11.69
C ASP A 617 -17.17 29.19 12.02
N LEU A 618 -16.62 27.97 12.18
CA LEU A 618 -15.25 27.79 12.68
C LEU A 618 -14.15 28.18 11.69
N PHE A 619 -14.45 28.19 10.41
CA PHE A 619 -13.44 28.47 9.39
C PHE A 619 -12.92 29.92 9.45
N ASN A 620 -13.79 30.89 9.78
CA ASN A 620 -13.36 32.27 10.03
C ASN A 620 -12.35 32.34 11.18
N LEU A 621 -12.63 31.62 12.27
CA LEU A 621 -11.74 31.52 13.41
C LEU A 621 -10.41 30.85 13.04
N PHE A 622 -10.44 29.77 12.24
CA PHE A 622 -9.23 29.11 11.75
C PHE A 622 -8.35 30.08 10.96
N LEU A 623 -8.92 30.91 10.09
CA LEU A 623 -8.15 31.91 9.33
C LEU A 623 -7.51 32.96 10.24
N VAL A 624 -8.22 33.43 11.27
CA VAL A 624 -7.67 34.39 12.25
C VAL A 624 -6.52 33.77 13.04
N ILE A 625 -6.68 32.54 13.50
CA ILE A 625 -5.64 31.84 14.27
C ILE A 625 -4.49 31.41 13.37
N PHE A 626 -4.74 31.09 12.10
CA PHE A 626 -3.67 30.81 11.16
C PHE A 626 -2.77 32.05 10.97
N LYS A 627 -3.38 33.24 10.85
CA LYS A 627 -2.64 34.51 10.70
C LYS A 627 -1.86 34.90 11.96
N SER A 628 -2.46 34.71 13.14
CA SER A 628 -1.90 35.19 14.42
C SER A 628 -1.17 34.13 15.26
N GLY A 629 -1.32 32.85 14.92
CA GLY A 629 -0.82 31.71 15.68
C GLY A 629 0.62 31.35 15.38
N ASN A 630 1.22 30.56 16.26
CA ASN A 630 2.54 29.96 16.04
C ASN A 630 2.46 28.80 15.03
N GLN A 631 3.63 28.31 14.60
CA GLN A 631 3.77 27.20 13.66
C GLN A 631 2.92 25.96 14.05
N LYS A 632 2.90 25.58 15.33
CA LYS A 632 2.14 24.41 15.79
C LYS A 632 0.63 24.59 15.62
N ASP A 633 0.13 25.80 15.83
CA ASP A 633 -1.29 26.13 15.66
C ASP A 633 -1.66 26.17 14.16
N ARG A 634 -0.77 26.71 13.32
CA ARG A 634 -0.92 26.72 11.86
C ARG A 634 -0.93 25.30 11.27
N CYS A 635 0.03 24.44 11.65
CA CYS A 635 0.04 23.03 11.25
C CYS A 635 -1.23 22.30 11.68
N LEU A 636 -1.78 22.61 12.86
CA LEU A 636 -3.02 21.99 13.33
C LEU A 636 -4.23 22.42 12.51
N ILE A 637 -4.32 23.71 12.15
CA ILE A 637 -5.37 24.24 11.28
C ILE A 637 -5.29 23.63 9.88
N LEU A 638 -4.09 23.54 9.30
CA LEU A 638 -3.89 22.90 8.01
C LEU A 638 -4.35 21.44 8.02
N LYS A 639 -4.04 20.67 9.09
CA LYS A 639 -4.53 19.29 9.25
C LYS A 639 -6.06 19.20 9.37
N ILE A 640 -6.72 20.17 10.02
CA ILE A 640 -8.19 20.24 10.08
C ILE A 640 -8.76 20.52 8.68
N MET A 641 -8.16 21.47 7.97
CA MET A 641 -8.59 21.88 6.63
C MET A 641 -8.41 20.76 5.61
N GLU A 642 -7.27 20.06 5.63
CA GLU A 642 -7.02 18.85 4.84
C GLU A 642 -8.14 17.81 5.05
N ALA A 643 -8.48 17.52 6.30
CA ALA A 643 -9.53 16.57 6.64
C ALA A 643 -10.93 17.03 6.18
N ALA A 644 -11.22 18.33 6.31
CA ALA A 644 -12.46 18.93 5.83
C ALA A 644 -12.59 18.87 4.30
N PHE A 645 -11.51 19.18 3.58
CA PHE A 645 -11.47 19.16 2.10
C PHE A 645 -11.64 17.74 1.55
N ARG A 646 -11.09 16.74 2.23
CA ARG A 646 -11.31 15.33 1.88
C ARG A 646 -12.76 14.87 2.10
N SER A 647 -13.42 15.40 3.13
CA SER A 647 -14.76 14.94 3.54
C SER A 647 -15.90 15.53 2.71
N HIS A 648 -15.75 16.74 2.17
CA HIS A 648 -16.76 17.40 1.34
C HIS A 648 -16.13 18.04 0.08
N PRO A 649 -16.67 17.76 -1.13
CA PRO A 649 -16.25 18.40 -2.37
C PRO A 649 -16.24 19.92 -2.27
N ALA A 650 -15.23 20.55 -2.87
CA ALA A 650 -15.06 21.98 -2.81
C ALA A 650 -15.89 22.68 -3.91
N THR A 651 -17.19 22.83 -3.63
CA THR A 651 -18.20 23.48 -4.48
C THR A 651 -18.65 24.83 -3.91
N ASN A 652 -19.44 25.59 -4.67
CA ASN A 652 -20.11 26.80 -4.17
C ASN A 652 -21.01 26.47 -2.96
N GLY A 653 -20.68 27.05 -1.80
CA GLY A 653 -21.34 26.77 -0.52
C GLY A 653 -20.75 25.60 0.30
N GLY A 654 -19.77 24.89 -0.28
CA GLY A 654 -18.96 23.82 0.33
C GLY A 654 -17.67 24.34 0.97
N THR A 655 -16.57 23.61 0.81
CA THR A 655 -15.25 23.99 1.33
C THR A 655 -14.49 25.01 0.46
N GLY A 656 -15.00 25.34 -0.73
CA GLY A 656 -14.28 26.14 -1.72
C GLY A 656 -13.95 27.59 -1.34
N PRO A 657 -14.93 28.39 -0.86
CA PRO A 657 -14.65 29.76 -0.40
C PRO A 657 -13.58 29.82 0.70
N TRP A 658 -13.53 28.79 1.54
CA TRP A 658 -12.56 28.67 2.63
C TRP A 658 -11.18 28.27 2.13
N ALA A 659 -11.10 27.35 1.16
CA ALA A 659 -9.85 27.01 0.50
C ALA A 659 -9.22 28.26 -0.15
N LEU A 660 -10.01 29.03 -0.91
CA LEU A 660 -9.52 30.27 -1.53
C LEU A 660 -9.06 31.29 -0.47
N SER A 661 -9.83 31.47 0.60
CA SER A 661 -9.48 32.38 1.70
C SER A 661 -8.18 31.98 2.41
N LEU A 662 -7.94 30.68 2.56
CA LEU A 662 -6.70 30.14 3.12
C LEU A 662 -5.52 30.40 2.18
N MET A 663 -5.68 30.14 0.88
CA MET A 663 -4.65 30.36 -0.13
C MET A 663 -4.24 31.85 -0.18
N VAL A 664 -5.22 32.75 -0.14
CA VAL A 664 -4.97 34.20 -0.03
C VAL A 664 -4.29 34.58 1.30
N ALA A 665 -4.65 33.93 2.40
CA ALA A 665 -3.99 34.17 3.69
C ALA A 665 -2.53 33.70 3.68
N ILE A 666 -2.23 32.60 3.00
CA ILE A 666 -0.88 32.05 2.85
C ILE A 666 -0.03 32.92 1.93
N SER A 667 -0.56 33.37 0.79
CA SER A 667 0.20 34.20 -0.16
C SER A 667 0.60 35.55 0.43
N LYS A 668 -0.24 36.11 1.31
CA LYS A 668 0.01 37.37 2.02
C LYS A 668 0.83 37.23 3.29
N TYR A 669 1.27 36.03 3.67
CA TYR A 669 1.97 35.82 4.94
C TYR A 669 3.44 36.31 4.86
N PRO A 670 3.87 37.26 5.71
CA PRO A 670 5.17 37.92 5.59
C PRO A 670 6.36 37.10 6.11
N ASN A 671 6.14 35.99 6.83
CA ASN A 671 7.19 35.13 7.38
C ASN A 671 7.41 33.89 6.49
N LYS A 672 8.67 33.45 6.32
CA LYS A 672 8.99 32.17 5.65
C LYS A 672 8.28 31.03 6.39
N LEU A 673 7.33 30.37 5.73
CA LEU A 673 6.69 29.13 6.20
C LEU A 673 7.74 28.04 6.37
N SER A 674 7.54 27.18 7.37
CA SER A 674 8.36 26.00 7.58
C SER A 674 8.06 24.90 6.56
N THR A 675 9.00 23.98 6.34
CA THR A 675 8.83 22.81 5.47
C THR A 675 7.59 21.99 5.83
N GLU A 676 7.32 21.75 7.13
CA GLU A 676 6.13 20.99 7.56
C GLU A 676 4.82 21.68 7.14
N GLU A 677 4.76 23.01 7.24
CA GLU A 677 3.57 23.77 6.83
C GLU A 677 3.34 23.66 5.32
N ILE A 678 4.40 23.75 4.52
CA ILE A 678 4.32 23.68 3.06
C ILE A 678 3.87 22.29 2.62
N LEU A 679 4.42 21.23 3.20
CA LEU A 679 3.97 19.84 2.94
C LEU A 679 2.48 19.65 3.26
N LEU A 680 1.99 20.23 4.36
CA LEU A 680 0.56 20.18 4.70
C LEU A 680 -0.30 21.00 3.73
N ILE A 681 0.20 22.12 3.23
CA ILE A 681 -0.50 22.92 2.22
C ILE A 681 -0.63 22.13 0.92
N PHE A 682 0.42 21.43 0.49
CA PHE A 682 0.34 20.52 -0.66
C PHE A 682 -0.68 19.40 -0.46
N LYS A 683 -0.75 18.79 0.73
CA LYS A 683 -1.79 17.79 1.05
C LYS A 683 -3.21 18.37 1.03
N CYS A 684 -3.38 19.63 1.44
CA CYS A 684 -4.65 20.34 1.29
C CYS A 684 -5.02 20.50 -0.19
N LEU A 685 -4.08 20.92 -1.04
CA LEU A 685 -4.28 21.03 -2.49
C LEU A 685 -4.60 19.69 -3.15
N GLN A 686 -3.90 18.62 -2.78
CA GLN A 686 -4.21 17.26 -3.24
C GLN A 686 -5.63 16.85 -2.87
N SER A 687 -6.07 17.17 -1.64
CA SER A 687 -7.44 16.88 -1.19
C SER A 687 -8.50 17.70 -1.96
N LEU A 688 -8.14 18.87 -2.50
CA LEU A 688 -9.00 19.70 -3.35
C LEU A 688 -9.07 19.23 -4.81
N SER A 689 -8.16 18.37 -5.27
CA SER A 689 -8.16 17.82 -6.64
C SER A 689 -9.47 17.10 -7.00
N GLY A 690 -10.31 16.74 -6.02
CA GLY A 690 -11.65 16.18 -6.19
C GLY A 690 -12.66 17.09 -6.91
N SER A 691 -12.46 18.42 -6.90
CA SER A 691 -13.45 19.39 -7.38
C SER A 691 -13.02 20.12 -8.64
N SER A 692 -13.89 20.16 -9.66
CA SER A 692 -13.67 20.90 -10.92
C SER A 692 -13.66 22.42 -10.76
N TYR A 693 -14.26 22.95 -9.68
CA TYR A 693 -14.48 24.40 -9.53
C TYR A 693 -13.23 25.19 -9.08
N ILE A 694 -12.28 24.56 -8.39
CA ILE A 694 -11.15 25.24 -7.73
C ILE A 694 -9.84 25.11 -8.52
N SER A 695 -9.89 24.38 -9.61
CA SER A 695 -8.70 23.76 -10.18
C SER A 695 -7.75 24.79 -10.82
N LEU A 696 -8.23 25.89 -11.42
CA LEU A 696 -7.36 26.95 -11.96
C LEU A 696 -6.64 27.73 -10.84
N SER A 697 -7.39 28.31 -9.88
CA SER A 697 -6.80 29.04 -8.76
C SER A 697 -5.91 28.16 -7.86
N ALA A 698 -6.20 26.86 -7.78
CA ALA A 698 -5.33 25.89 -7.10
C ALA A 698 -4.02 25.64 -7.85
N VAL A 699 -4.06 25.59 -9.19
CA VAL A 699 -2.85 25.48 -10.00
C VAL A 699 -2.01 26.75 -9.89
N ASP A 700 -2.59 27.94 -10.00
CA ASP A 700 -1.87 29.21 -9.82
C ASP A 700 -1.18 29.30 -8.46
N PHE A 701 -1.90 28.93 -7.40
CA PHE A 701 -1.36 28.91 -6.06
C PHE A 701 -0.31 27.82 -5.86
N TRP A 702 -0.47 26.65 -6.50
CA TRP A 702 0.55 25.61 -6.53
C TRP A 702 1.82 26.12 -7.21
N ILE A 703 1.73 26.80 -8.36
CA ILE A 703 2.87 27.40 -9.07
C ILE A 703 3.60 28.38 -8.15
N PHE A 704 2.85 29.28 -7.51
CA PHE A 704 3.40 30.23 -6.54
C PHE A 704 4.17 29.54 -5.41
N LEU A 705 3.62 28.48 -4.82
CA LEU A 705 4.27 27.74 -3.73
C LEU A 705 5.49 26.96 -4.23
N PHE A 706 5.35 26.27 -5.34
CA PHE A 706 6.40 25.43 -5.91
C PHE A 706 7.60 26.29 -6.28
N LEU A 707 7.43 27.35 -7.07
CA LEU A 707 8.54 28.24 -7.46
C LEU A 707 9.24 28.89 -6.25
N ARG A 708 8.50 29.17 -5.17
CA ARG A 708 9.05 29.80 -3.97
C ARG A 708 9.83 28.84 -3.06
N TYR A 709 9.47 27.56 -3.05
CA TYR A 709 9.97 26.60 -2.06
C TYR A 709 10.61 25.33 -2.65
N ALA A 710 10.64 25.19 -3.97
CA ALA A 710 11.23 24.06 -4.70
C ALA A 710 12.75 23.93 -4.56
N SER A 711 13.42 24.76 -3.75
CA SER A 711 14.83 24.51 -3.39
C SER A 711 15.01 23.39 -2.34
N ASN A 712 13.94 22.91 -1.71
CA ASN A 712 13.99 21.85 -0.70
C ASN A 712 13.56 20.49 -1.30
N PRO A 713 14.38 19.44 -1.22
CA PRO A 713 14.11 18.14 -1.87
C PRO A 713 12.79 17.49 -1.42
N ASP A 714 12.43 17.59 -0.14
CA ASP A 714 11.19 17.02 0.40
C ASP A 714 9.95 17.70 -0.20
N ILE A 715 10.06 19.01 -0.47
CA ILE A 715 8.99 19.84 -1.04
C ILE A 715 8.83 19.57 -2.53
N ILE A 716 9.92 19.32 -3.24
CA ILE A 716 9.90 19.05 -4.69
C ILE A 716 9.10 17.78 -4.97
N LEU A 717 9.37 16.69 -4.26
CA LEU A 717 8.67 15.40 -4.44
C LEU A 717 7.16 15.53 -4.20
N GLU A 718 6.78 16.11 -3.06
CA GLU A 718 5.36 16.31 -2.72
C GLU A 718 4.69 17.32 -3.66
N GLY A 719 5.46 18.32 -4.14
CA GLY A 719 5.04 19.28 -5.15
C GLY A 719 4.64 18.60 -6.46
N PHE A 720 5.47 17.69 -6.98
CA PHE A 720 5.17 16.90 -8.18
C PHE A 720 4.00 15.92 -7.99
N ASN A 721 3.90 15.27 -6.83
CA ASN A 721 2.72 14.45 -6.49
C ASN A 721 1.43 15.27 -6.54
N THR A 722 1.48 16.50 -6.02
CA THR A 722 0.36 17.43 -6.03
C THR A 722 0.02 17.88 -7.45
N LEU A 723 1.03 18.18 -8.26
CA LEU A 723 0.86 18.54 -9.67
C LEU A 723 0.15 17.43 -10.44
N ASN A 724 0.61 16.17 -10.31
CA ASN A 724 -0.01 15.02 -10.95
C ASN A 724 -1.49 14.90 -10.58
N ASN A 725 -1.82 15.01 -9.28
CA ASN A 725 -3.19 14.95 -8.81
C ASN A 725 -4.07 16.09 -9.38
N LEU A 726 -3.57 17.32 -9.42
CA LEU A 726 -4.29 18.47 -9.96
C LEU A 726 -4.51 18.33 -11.47
N VAL A 727 -3.47 17.91 -12.21
CA VAL A 727 -3.42 17.91 -13.68
C VAL A 727 -4.13 16.70 -14.29
N SER A 728 -4.17 15.55 -13.59
CA SER A 728 -4.79 14.29 -14.07
C SER A 728 -6.26 14.38 -14.50
N LYS A 729 -6.96 15.47 -14.18
CA LYS A 729 -8.40 15.67 -14.44
C LYS A 729 -8.71 16.70 -15.52
N PHE A 730 -7.71 17.38 -16.07
CA PHE A 730 -7.92 18.40 -17.09
C PHE A 730 -7.69 17.84 -18.49
N LYS A 731 -8.61 18.18 -19.42
CA LYS A 731 -8.50 17.78 -20.83
C LYS A 731 -7.54 18.69 -21.62
N ASN A 732 -7.54 19.99 -21.35
CA ASN A 732 -6.62 20.97 -21.94
C ASN A 732 -5.72 21.54 -20.84
N ILE A 733 -4.50 21.01 -20.72
CA ILE A 733 -3.54 21.47 -19.70
C ILE A 733 -2.78 22.72 -20.18
N SER A 734 -2.84 23.04 -21.48
CA SER A 734 -2.23 24.26 -22.05
C SER A 734 -2.85 25.57 -21.54
N GLU A 735 -4.09 25.53 -21.04
CA GLU A 735 -4.76 26.69 -20.43
C GLU A 735 -4.28 26.95 -18.99
N LEU A 736 -3.50 26.04 -18.40
CA LEU A 736 -3.11 26.07 -16.99
C LEU A 736 -1.68 26.58 -16.74
N PHE A 737 -0.81 26.53 -17.75
CA PHE A 737 0.60 26.86 -17.60
C PHE A 737 1.12 27.69 -18.77
N ASP A 738 1.79 28.79 -18.45
CA ASP A 738 2.60 29.56 -19.40
C ASP A 738 3.96 28.88 -19.62
N ASP A 739 4.56 29.07 -20.80
CA ASP A 739 5.86 28.48 -21.19
C ASP A 739 7.00 28.82 -20.21
N SER A 740 6.96 30.00 -19.59
CA SER A 740 7.95 30.43 -18.59
C SER A 740 7.86 29.57 -17.32
N ASN A 741 6.65 29.31 -16.83
CA ASN A 741 6.42 28.49 -15.64
C ASN A 741 6.82 27.03 -15.87
N LEU A 742 6.54 26.49 -17.07
CA LEU A 742 6.93 25.12 -17.45
C LEU A 742 8.45 24.94 -17.46
N LYS A 743 9.19 25.91 -18.00
CA LYS A 743 10.67 25.89 -18.01
C LYS A 743 11.24 25.86 -16.59
N ASP A 744 10.68 26.62 -15.68
CA ASP A 744 11.17 26.66 -14.29
C ASP A 744 10.80 25.39 -13.52
N ILE A 745 9.61 24.82 -13.75
CA ILE A 745 9.22 23.52 -13.16
C ILE A 745 10.15 22.40 -13.63
N LEU A 746 10.47 22.35 -14.93
CA LEU A 746 11.40 21.37 -15.51
C LEU A 746 12.81 21.49 -14.93
N LYS A 747 13.32 22.72 -14.79
CA LYS A 747 14.64 22.96 -14.16
C LYS A 747 14.70 22.43 -12.74
N GLN A 748 13.66 22.65 -11.92
CA GLN A 748 13.62 22.14 -10.55
C GLN A 748 13.47 20.62 -10.49
N GLY A 749 12.71 20.02 -11.42
CA GLY A 749 12.58 18.56 -11.55
C GLY A 749 13.89 17.86 -11.92
N MET A 750 14.68 18.47 -12.81
CA MET A 750 16.02 17.99 -13.15
C MET A 750 17.01 18.15 -11.98
N PHE A 751 16.98 19.29 -11.28
CA PHE A 751 17.84 19.52 -10.11
C PHE A 751 17.62 18.49 -8.99
N ALA A 752 16.38 18.02 -8.82
CA ALA A 752 16.00 17.07 -7.77
C ALA A 752 16.09 15.60 -8.16
N ASN A 753 16.57 15.27 -9.38
CA ASN A 753 16.56 13.92 -9.95
C ASN A 753 15.16 13.26 -9.99
N VAL A 754 14.09 14.05 -9.98
CA VAL A 754 12.72 13.54 -10.19
C VAL A 754 12.46 13.28 -11.68
N ILE A 755 13.12 14.05 -12.55
CA ILE A 755 13.13 13.91 -14.01
C ILE A 755 14.57 13.61 -14.41
N SER A 756 14.79 12.61 -15.26
CA SER A 756 16.14 12.33 -15.77
C SER A 756 16.64 13.46 -16.67
N SER A 757 17.96 13.60 -16.81
CA SER A 757 18.58 14.61 -17.68
C SER A 757 18.08 14.50 -19.13
N ASP A 758 17.89 13.27 -19.60
CA ASP A 758 17.53 12.97 -20.99
C ASP A 758 16.06 13.34 -21.26
N GLU A 759 15.18 13.04 -20.31
CA GLU A 759 13.76 13.42 -20.35
C GLU A 759 13.58 14.95 -20.21
N GLY A 760 14.33 15.58 -19.32
CA GLY A 760 14.30 17.02 -19.12
C GLY A 760 14.79 17.79 -20.34
N TYR A 761 15.82 17.28 -21.03
CA TYR A 761 16.32 17.85 -22.27
C TYR A 761 15.29 17.70 -23.40
N ALA A 762 14.71 16.50 -23.58
CA ALA A 762 13.65 16.28 -24.57
C ALA A 762 12.44 17.20 -24.36
N CYS A 763 12.03 17.40 -23.10
CA CYS A 763 10.94 18.33 -22.78
C CYS A 763 11.30 19.80 -23.08
N SER A 764 12.53 20.20 -22.79
CA SER A 764 13.01 21.57 -23.06
C SER A 764 13.12 21.85 -24.57
N SER A 765 13.60 20.88 -25.36
CA SER A 765 13.70 21.02 -26.81
C SER A 765 12.34 21.20 -27.50
N VAL A 766 11.28 20.54 -27.02
CA VAL A 766 9.95 20.74 -27.59
C VAL A 766 9.35 22.09 -27.18
N LEU A 767 9.63 22.59 -25.97
CA LEU A 767 9.23 23.95 -25.55
C LEU A 767 9.92 25.05 -26.37
N ASP A 768 11.18 24.83 -26.76
CA ASP A 768 11.97 25.83 -27.48
C ASP A 768 11.80 25.76 -29.01
N TYR A 769 11.53 24.57 -29.57
CA TYR A 769 11.59 24.33 -31.03
C TYR A 769 10.41 23.56 -31.65
N GLY A 770 9.45 23.07 -30.86
CA GLY A 770 8.33 22.25 -31.35
C GLY A 770 8.74 20.83 -31.78
N ILE A 771 7.78 20.06 -32.31
CA ILE A 771 8.06 18.72 -32.85
C ILE A 771 8.68 18.89 -34.25
N ASN A 772 9.86 18.28 -34.46
CA ASN A 772 10.58 18.29 -35.74
C ASN A 772 11.02 19.69 -36.25
N GLY A 773 11.26 20.65 -35.36
CA GLY A 773 11.77 21.98 -35.74
C GLY A 773 10.75 22.90 -36.44
N ILE A 774 9.46 22.53 -36.40
CA ILE A 774 8.36 23.38 -36.86
C ILE A 774 7.85 24.18 -35.64
N GLN A 775 7.99 25.50 -35.67
CA GLN A 775 7.28 26.38 -34.74
C GLN A 775 5.78 26.18 -34.92
N ILE A 776 5.13 25.58 -33.93
CA ILE A 776 3.71 25.29 -33.98
C ILE A 776 2.95 26.60 -33.74
N GLN A 777 2.23 27.12 -34.75
CA GLN A 777 1.49 28.38 -34.64
C GLN A 777 0.28 28.32 -33.67
N GLU A 778 -0.18 27.11 -33.34
CA GLU A 778 -1.06 26.80 -32.20
C GLU A 778 -0.55 25.53 -31.54
N PRO A 779 -0.43 25.45 -30.21
CA PRO A 779 0.19 24.30 -29.56
C PRO A 779 -0.61 23.04 -29.87
N ASN A 780 -0.06 22.14 -30.69
CA ASN A 780 -0.70 20.88 -31.03
C ASN A 780 -0.56 19.94 -29.81
N ASN A 781 -1.49 20.13 -28.87
CA ASN A 781 -1.50 19.67 -27.48
C ASN A 781 -1.59 18.14 -27.28
N TYR A 782 -1.61 17.33 -28.33
CA TYR A 782 -1.79 15.88 -28.23
C TYR A 782 -0.50 15.09 -27.95
N ILE A 783 0.69 15.70 -28.01
CA ILE A 783 1.97 14.95 -27.94
C ILE A 783 2.91 15.45 -26.83
N PHE A 784 2.88 16.74 -26.47
CA PHE A 784 3.81 17.27 -25.47
C PHE A 784 3.39 16.96 -24.03
N LEU A 785 2.10 16.96 -23.79
CA LEU A 785 1.49 16.75 -22.49
C LEU A 785 1.46 15.28 -22.04
N PRO A 786 1.20 14.28 -22.93
CA PRO A 786 1.25 12.85 -22.58
C PRO A 786 2.64 12.35 -22.13
N THR A 787 3.72 13.01 -22.55
CA THR A 787 5.11 12.62 -22.25
C THR A 787 5.58 13.18 -20.91
N LEU A 788 5.21 14.41 -20.56
CA LEU A 788 5.30 14.92 -19.18
C LEU A 788 4.38 14.12 -18.22
N LEU A 789 3.21 13.70 -18.72
CA LEU A 789 2.26 12.79 -18.04
C LEU A 789 2.77 11.34 -17.90
N LYS A 790 3.81 10.93 -18.63
CA LYS A 790 4.47 9.61 -18.51
C LYS A 790 5.61 9.66 -17.48
N ILE A 791 6.34 10.77 -17.44
CA ILE A 791 7.39 11.08 -16.46
C ILE A 791 6.80 11.22 -15.03
N LEU A 792 5.57 11.74 -14.89
CA LEU A 792 4.80 11.76 -13.62
C LEU A 792 4.22 10.39 -13.19
N LYS A 793 4.46 9.29 -13.94
CA LYS A 793 3.69 8.04 -13.79
C LYS A 793 4.44 6.77 -13.35
N GLU A 794 5.76 6.74 -13.11
CA GLU A 794 6.43 5.44 -12.82
C GLU A 794 7.36 5.26 -11.61
N LYS A 795 7.47 6.18 -10.65
CA LYS A 795 7.76 5.83 -9.22
C LYS A 795 7.70 7.05 -8.29
N VAL A 796 6.51 7.25 -7.68
CA VAL A 796 6.33 7.66 -6.28
C VAL A 796 5.17 6.84 -5.71
#